data_AF-A0A835DP68-F1
#
_entry.id   AF-A0A835DP68-F1
#
_cell.length_a   1.000
_cell.length_b   1.000
_cell.length_c   1.000
_cell.angle_alpha   90.00
_cell.angle_beta   90.00
_cell.angle_gamma   90.00
#
_symmetry.space_group_name_H-M   'P 1'
#
loop_
_entity.id
_entity.type
_entity.pdbx_description
1 polymer ?
#
loop_
_entity_poly.entity_id
_entity_poly.type
_entity_poly.pdbx_seq_one_letter_code
_entity_poly.pdbx_strand_id
1 'polypeptide(L)'
;MLVIRLLTKSLTLGEMLHTTLPGLLLEEDETGRRLTMHWYANQTAHNSAQYALNLSQRSLSCSALPFPVAQRVTETSYTRLCSTKKILTVNGKFPGPEIHAHKGDTVFVNVYNKGDYNITLHWHGVKQPRNPWSDGPSYITQCPIKPGANFSYEIILSSEEGTIWWHAHSDWSRATVHGAIFVYPKPGTTYPFPKPDAEVPIVLASWFKGDVMEIIEEALATGGTPNVSDASTINGQPGDFHPCSKQGTFRALVEQGKTYLLRMVSAAMNEELFFAVAQHQLTIVGRDGSYIKPLKTDYIMITPGQTMDILLKANQPPSHYYMVARAYVSSTTVGSDETTTTAVLQYSGNYTAPSSPSFPYIPYYNDTQAVTNFTSGLRSLADKDHPIYVPKTIDTQLYITISVNTYPCENNCSGPNGLGLRASMNNISFNLPQIDILRAYYKQISGVFDTDFPKEPPYYFNFTADDLPLNLSTSDKGTKATVVEFNSTVEIVFQGTNLVAGLNHPLHLHGYSFYVVGAGFGNFNNVTDPKGYNLVDPPEVNTVGVPKNGWAAVRFRAKNPGKLATIFCRRWGVVHALSFGTTYKLGYGNCAYSEEWHHPKIKCPTETSVYASMLESAWLLQVKSSPHTRLCSTKKILTVNGQFPGPTLHVHRGDKMIIKVHNEAKYNMTLHWHGVRQARNPWSDGPEYVNQCPIRPGEKYTYRMKLSREEGTIWWHAHSGWARATVHGAIIVYPKPGSHYPFPKPHAEVPIILGEWWKKDVMKIPGEANITGGEPILSDAYTMNGQPGYLYPCSKQGTFKMKVEHGRRYLLRIINAVMDEDLFFSIAQHKMTLVGTDGSYTKPLTTDYIMITPGQTMDVLLEANQPPSLYFMAARSYSSAFGAGYDNTTTSAILRYRASYDPPPSPLFPSLPPYNKTQASTSFTNGLRSLGSKEHPAKVPLHIDTHLFFTISVNLLNCTDKSCKGPFGKRFSASMNNISFVTPSIDVLRAYYYGINGVFNRDFPSKPPKSFDYTADNLPENLLTPAFGTKVKVLEYNSRVELILQGTNVLASDNHPIHLHGYSFYVVGFGFGNFDPKKDPLRYNLVDPPEESTVGVPKNGWVAIRFRADNPGEFNSKFGHFLFILWAGFPCFEDSMCVVNALPFREASKLGNEHGVLSEKWR
;
A
#
# COMPACT_ATOMS: atom_id res chain seq x y z
N MET A 1 4.02 54.58 22.47
CA MET A 1 4.64 55.71 21.74
C MET A 1 6.16 55.63 21.92
N LEU A 2 6.95 55.47 20.85
CA LEU A 2 8.35 55.95 20.78
C LEU A 2 8.98 55.86 19.37
N VAL A 3 8.51 54.93 18.53
CA VAL A 3 9.06 54.72 17.17
C VAL A 3 8.38 55.61 16.09
N ILE A 4 7.15 56.07 16.35
CA ILE A 4 6.41 56.98 15.46
C ILE A 4 6.82 58.43 15.71
N ARG A 5 8.04 58.82 15.28
CA ARG A 5 8.48 60.23 15.23
C ARG A 5 9.66 60.58 14.31
N LEU A 6 10.17 59.65 13.49
CA LEU A 6 11.46 59.82 12.78
C LEU A 6 11.44 59.76 11.25
N LEU A 7 10.30 59.51 10.58
CA LEU A 7 10.24 59.31 9.12
C LEU A 7 9.18 60.18 8.41
N THR A 8 9.22 61.49 8.65
CA THR A 8 8.53 62.50 7.83
C THR A 8 9.36 63.78 7.67
N LYS A 9 10.26 63.83 6.67
CA LYS A 9 10.84 65.08 6.13
C LYS A 9 11.56 64.87 4.80
N SER A 10 11.37 65.81 3.87
CA SER A 10 11.90 65.85 2.49
C SER A 10 11.34 64.73 1.57
N LEU A 11 11.04 64.93 0.28
CA LEU A 11 11.14 66.12 -0.59
C LEU A 11 9.77 66.51 -1.20
N THR A 12 9.69 67.69 -1.83
CA THR A 12 8.44 68.35 -2.26
C THR A 12 8.60 69.11 -3.58
N LEU A 13 7.53 69.15 -4.41
CA LEU A 13 7.40 69.80 -5.73
C LEU A 13 8.33 69.21 -6.83
N GLY A 14 7.96 69.14 -8.11
CA GLY A 14 6.72 69.52 -8.81
C GLY A 14 7.04 69.92 -10.27
N GLU A 15 6.18 69.84 -11.29
CA GLU A 15 4.81 69.29 -11.50
C GLU A 15 4.72 68.88 -13.01
N MET A 16 3.61 68.62 -13.73
CA MET A 16 2.15 68.64 -13.51
C MET A 16 1.45 67.79 -14.60
N LEU A 17 0.46 66.94 -14.28
CA LEU A 17 -0.68 66.53 -15.15
C LEU A 17 -1.67 65.63 -14.37
N HIS A 18 -2.96 65.67 -14.73
CA HIS A 18 -4.07 65.12 -13.92
C HIS A 18 -4.32 63.59 -14.08
N THR A 19 -4.51 62.89 -12.95
CA THR A 19 -5.68 62.00 -12.70
C THR A 19 -5.81 61.65 -11.21
N THR A 20 -6.92 61.03 -10.79
CA THR A 20 -7.39 60.99 -9.39
C THR A 20 -6.95 59.76 -8.57
N LEU A 21 -6.86 59.95 -7.23
CA LEU A 21 -6.60 58.91 -6.23
C LEU A 21 -7.54 59.05 -5.02
N PRO A 22 -8.23 57.97 -4.58
CA PRO A 22 -8.76 57.79 -3.23
C PRO A 22 -7.82 56.87 -2.39
N GLY A 23 -7.87 56.82 -1.07
CA GLY A 23 -8.71 57.54 -0.10
C GLY A 23 -8.84 56.68 1.18
N LEU A 24 -8.67 57.27 2.37
CA LEU A 24 -8.65 56.53 3.65
C LEU A 24 -9.47 57.26 4.71
N LEU A 25 -10.32 56.52 5.43
CA LEU A 25 -11.29 57.03 6.39
C LEU A 25 -11.28 56.18 7.68
N LEU A 26 -11.73 56.80 8.78
CA LEU A 26 -11.84 56.24 10.12
C LEU A 26 -13.17 56.69 10.73
N GLU A 27 -13.86 55.77 11.40
CA GLU A 27 -15.08 56.05 12.18
C GLU A 27 -15.00 55.32 13.54
N GLU A 28 -15.68 55.86 14.55
CA GLU A 28 -15.87 55.28 15.88
C GLU A 28 -17.36 54.92 16.07
N ASP A 29 -17.65 53.87 16.85
CA ASP A 29 -19.03 53.51 17.21
C ASP A 29 -19.52 54.26 18.47
N GLU A 30 -20.85 54.38 18.62
CA GLU A 30 -21.52 55.10 19.71
C GLU A 30 -21.28 54.50 21.12
N THR A 31 -20.50 53.42 21.26
CA THR A 31 -20.06 52.87 22.55
C THR A 31 -18.60 53.16 22.90
N GLY A 32 -17.85 53.83 22.01
CA GLY A 32 -16.53 54.41 22.29
C GLY A 32 -15.44 53.38 22.64
N ARG A 33 -15.52 52.17 22.09
CA ARG A 33 -14.58 51.06 22.41
C ARG A 33 -13.93 50.37 21.21
N ARG A 34 -14.15 50.84 19.99
CA ARG A 34 -13.45 50.35 18.78
C ARG A 34 -13.23 51.44 17.74
N LEU A 35 -12.05 51.37 17.13
CA LEU A 35 -11.69 52.02 15.86
C LEU A 35 -11.46 50.92 14.82
N THR A 36 -12.00 51.10 13.61
CA THR A 36 -11.80 50.17 12.49
C THR A 36 -11.32 50.96 11.27
N MET A 37 -10.40 50.40 10.48
CA MET A 37 -9.76 51.09 9.35
C MET A 37 -9.93 50.27 8.07
N HIS A 38 -10.48 50.89 7.03
CA HIS A 38 -10.78 50.25 5.74
C HIS A 38 -9.84 50.76 4.64
N TRP A 39 -9.59 49.89 3.64
CA TRP A 39 -8.78 50.21 2.46
C TRP A 39 -9.51 49.73 1.21
N TYR A 40 -9.67 50.60 0.22
CA TYR A 40 -10.29 50.28 -1.07
C TYR A 40 -9.26 50.33 -2.19
N ALA A 41 -9.05 49.21 -2.88
CA ALA A 41 -8.13 49.09 -4.01
C ALA A 41 -8.89 49.14 -5.33
N ASN A 42 -8.49 50.02 -6.26
CA ASN A 42 -9.06 50.06 -7.61
C ASN A 42 -8.13 49.35 -8.63
N GLN A 43 -8.71 48.72 -9.65
CA GLN A 43 -7.98 47.85 -10.58
C GLN A 43 -7.22 48.65 -11.65
N THR A 44 -5.94 48.98 -11.41
CA THR A 44 -5.01 49.38 -12.49
C THR A 44 -3.52 49.26 -12.14
N ALA A 45 -3.14 49.34 -10.86
CA ALA A 45 -1.73 49.50 -10.45
C ALA A 45 -0.97 48.18 -10.16
N HIS A 46 -1.16 47.13 -10.96
CA HIS A 46 -0.65 45.79 -10.60
C HIS A 46 0.80 45.46 -11.04
N ASN A 47 1.30 46.07 -12.13
CA ASN A 47 2.61 45.69 -12.69
C ASN A 47 3.81 46.45 -12.11
N SER A 48 3.60 47.66 -11.56
CA SER A 48 4.70 48.51 -11.04
C SER A 48 5.15 48.11 -9.62
N ALA A 49 4.26 47.55 -8.81
CA ALA A 49 4.56 47.17 -7.43
C ALA A 49 5.51 45.96 -7.30
N GLN A 50 5.62 45.13 -8.35
CA GLN A 50 6.34 43.86 -8.31
C GLN A 50 7.87 44.02 -8.37
N TYR A 51 8.38 45.17 -8.86
CA TYR A 51 9.81 45.48 -8.84
C TYR A 51 10.29 46.08 -7.51
N ALA A 52 9.47 46.92 -6.86
CA ALA A 52 9.86 47.64 -5.64
C ALA A 52 10.08 46.72 -4.42
N LEU A 53 9.37 45.58 -4.35
CA LEU A 53 9.48 44.62 -3.24
C LEU A 53 10.72 43.70 -3.31
N ASN A 54 11.36 43.56 -4.47
CA ASN A 54 12.53 42.68 -4.63
C ASN A 54 13.86 43.27 -4.12
N LEU A 55 13.89 44.56 -3.74
CA LEU A 55 15.10 45.24 -3.27
C LEU A 55 15.28 45.26 -1.75
N SER A 56 14.24 44.94 -0.95
CA SER A 56 14.32 44.95 0.51
C SER A 56 14.69 43.60 1.16
N GLN A 57 14.66 42.49 0.41
CA GLN A 57 15.02 41.16 0.92
C GLN A 57 16.50 40.78 0.72
N ARG A 58 17.32 41.64 0.10
CA ARG A 58 18.77 41.38 -0.12
C ARG A 58 19.69 41.87 1.02
N SER A 59 19.23 41.81 2.27
CA SER A 59 20.08 42.10 3.44
C SER A 59 19.54 41.50 4.74
N LEU A 60 19.83 40.21 4.98
CA LEU A 60 20.07 39.59 6.31
C LEU A 60 20.25 38.07 6.16
N SER A 61 21.50 37.63 5.98
CA SER A 61 21.86 36.20 5.99
C SER A 61 21.91 35.65 7.43
N CYS A 62 20.76 35.25 7.96
CA CYS A 62 20.69 34.35 9.11
C CYS A 62 20.23 32.97 8.63
N SER A 63 20.88 31.90 9.12
CA SER A 63 20.51 30.51 8.85
C SER A 63 19.22 30.15 9.59
N ALA A 64 18.08 30.53 9.01
CA ALA A 64 16.77 30.23 9.56
C ALA A 64 16.43 28.73 9.46
N LEU A 65 15.81 28.20 10.51
CA LEU A 65 15.02 26.97 10.40
C LEU A 65 13.88 27.21 9.38
N PRO A 66 13.48 26.20 8.57
CA PRO A 66 12.49 26.39 7.53
C PRO A 66 11.13 26.75 8.12
N PHE A 67 10.73 28.02 8.00
CA PHE A 67 9.39 28.48 8.34
C PHE A 67 8.37 27.85 7.37
N PRO A 68 7.25 27.29 7.87
CA PRO A 68 6.28 26.62 7.01
C PRO A 68 5.54 27.63 6.12
N VAL A 69 5.44 27.32 4.82
CA VAL A 69 4.75 28.14 3.82
C VAL A 69 3.25 28.03 4.04
N ALA A 70 2.57 29.16 4.24
CA ALA A 70 1.12 29.18 4.41
C ALA A 70 0.39 29.33 3.06
N GLN A 71 -0.48 28.37 2.75
CA GLN A 71 -1.38 28.44 1.61
C GLN A 71 -2.84 28.46 2.10
N ARG A 72 -3.58 29.52 1.74
CA ARG A 72 -5.00 29.66 2.03
C ARG A 72 -5.78 29.46 0.73
N VAL A 73 -6.60 28.42 0.67
CA VAL A 73 -7.52 28.19 -0.43
C VAL A 73 -8.77 29.04 -0.18
N THR A 74 -9.15 29.89 -1.13
CA THR A 74 -10.28 30.82 -0.99
C THR A 74 -10.98 31.03 -2.33
N GLU A 75 -12.29 31.24 -2.30
CA GLU A 75 -12.99 31.77 -3.47
C GLU A 75 -12.51 33.19 -3.82
N THR A 76 -12.46 33.54 -5.10
CA THR A 76 -12.16 34.90 -5.58
C THR A 76 -12.82 35.15 -6.93
N SER A 77 -13.42 36.33 -7.12
CA SER A 77 -14.07 36.70 -8.37
C SER A 77 -13.06 37.00 -9.48
N TYR A 78 -13.21 36.35 -10.64
CA TYR A 78 -12.39 36.54 -11.83
C TYR A 78 -13.28 36.79 -13.06
N THR A 79 -12.94 37.83 -13.82
CA THR A 79 -13.60 38.18 -15.09
C THR A 79 -12.76 37.74 -16.28
N ARG A 80 -13.35 36.97 -17.21
CA ARG A 80 -12.75 36.49 -18.47
C ARG A 80 -13.85 36.26 -19.51
N LEU A 81 -13.55 36.44 -20.80
CA LEU A 81 -14.49 36.13 -21.89
C LEU A 81 -15.88 36.79 -21.72
N CYS A 82 -15.88 38.03 -21.22
CA CYS A 82 -17.05 38.83 -20.85
C CYS A 82 -17.92 38.29 -19.70
N SER A 83 -17.55 37.16 -19.08
CA SER A 83 -18.23 36.60 -17.90
C SER A 83 -17.42 36.87 -16.62
N THR A 84 -18.11 37.02 -15.48
CA THR A 84 -17.49 37.07 -14.15
C THR A 84 -18.06 35.95 -13.30
N LYS A 85 -17.20 35.10 -12.75
CA LYS A 85 -17.56 34.07 -11.77
C LYS A 85 -16.58 34.08 -10.60
N LYS A 86 -16.94 33.43 -9.50
CA LYS A 86 -15.95 33.02 -8.50
C LYS A 86 -15.15 31.83 -9.03
N ILE A 87 -13.93 31.68 -8.54
CA ILE A 87 -13.10 30.48 -8.68
C ILE A 87 -12.35 30.20 -7.38
N LEU A 88 -12.01 28.95 -7.11
CA LEU A 88 -11.05 28.62 -6.06
C LEU A 88 -9.65 29.09 -6.46
N THR A 89 -8.99 29.82 -5.58
CA THR A 89 -7.61 30.31 -5.72
C THR A 89 -6.77 29.94 -4.51
N VAL A 90 -5.44 30.06 -4.61
CA VAL A 90 -4.54 30.02 -3.45
C VAL A 90 -3.97 31.41 -3.22
N ASN A 91 -4.12 31.92 -1.99
CA ASN A 91 -3.68 33.24 -1.57
C ASN A 91 -4.20 34.37 -2.51
N GLY A 92 -5.42 34.20 -3.06
CA GLY A 92 -6.06 35.16 -3.96
C GLY A 92 -5.50 35.21 -5.39
N LYS A 93 -4.73 34.20 -5.83
CA LYS A 93 -4.07 34.17 -7.15
C LYS A 93 -4.51 33.00 -8.03
N PHE A 94 -4.67 33.29 -9.32
CA PHE A 94 -4.81 32.35 -10.43
C PHE A 94 -3.94 32.80 -11.62
N PRO A 95 -2.93 32.01 -12.06
CA PRO A 95 -2.37 30.84 -11.36
C PRO A 95 -1.91 31.15 -9.93
N GLY A 96 -1.83 30.12 -9.09
CA GLY A 96 -1.38 30.19 -7.71
C GLY A 96 0.11 30.53 -7.55
N PRO A 97 0.56 30.81 -6.31
CA PRO A 97 1.94 31.22 -6.03
C PRO A 97 2.97 30.13 -6.38
N GLU A 98 4.14 30.60 -6.84
CA GLU A 98 5.33 29.78 -7.04
C GLU A 98 5.90 29.30 -5.69
N ILE A 99 6.54 28.13 -5.69
CA ILE A 99 7.36 27.63 -4.58
C ILE A 99 8.82 27.55 -5.08
N HIS A 100 9.75 28.16 -4.33
CA HIS A 100 11.17 28.22 -4.68
C HIS A 100 11.97 27.43 -3.64
N ALA A 101 12.81 26.50 -4.07
CA ALA A 101 13.63 25.66 -3.20
C ALA A 101 14.84 25.07 -3.95
N HIS A 102 15.80 24.46 -3.24
CA HIS A 102 16.92 23.75 -3.84
C HIS A 102 16.77 22.22 -3.76
N LYS A 103 17.51 21.52 -4.62
CA LYS A 103 17.70 20.06 -4.53
C LYS A 103 18.31 19.66 -3.19
N GLY A 104 17.60 18.78 -2.48
CA GLY A 104 17.92 18.29 -1.14
C GLY A 104 17.11 18.95 -0.02
N ASP A 105 16.34 20.01 -0.29
CA ASP A 105 15.53 20.69 0.71
C ASP A 105 14.29 19.88 1.13
N THR A 106 13.82 20.12 2.35
CA THR A 106 12.50 19.71 2.82
C THR A 106 11.66 20.95 3.13
N VAL A 107 10.57 21.13 2.37
CA VAL A 107 9.68 22.29 2.46
C VAL A 107 8.39 21.89 3.20
N PHE A 108 8.04 22.59 4.26
CA PHE A 108 6.77 22.39 4.96
C PHE A 108 5.71 23.37 4.44
N VAL A 109 4.53 22.86 4.06
CA VAL A 109 3.42 23.68 3.53
C VAL A 109 2.14 23.45 4.33
N ASN A 110 1.69 24.49 5.02
CA ASN A 110 0.48 24.49 5.82
C ASN A 110 -0.69 24.99 4.97
N VAL A 111 -1.56 24.08 4.55
CA VAL A 111 -2.73 24.36 3.73
C VAL A 111 -3.94 24.56 4.63
N TYR A 112 -4.62 25.69 4.47
CA TYR A 112 -5.85 26.05 5.17
C TYR A 112 -6.97 26.15 4.14
N ASN A 113 -7.97 25.30 4.22
CA ASN A 113 -9.12 25.38 3.34
C ASN A 113 -10.14 26.41 3.89
N LYS A 114 -10.37 27.48 3.11
CA LYS A 114 -11.35 28.54 3.35
C LYS A 114 -12.21 28.80 2.09
N GLY A 115 -12.27 27.82 1.18
CA GLY A 115 -13.30 27.72 0.15
C GLY A 115 -14.30 26.62 0.52
N ASP A 116 -15.37 26.52 -0.25
CA ASP A 116 -16.56 25.72 0.12
C ASP A 116 -16.50 24.24 -0.30
N TYR A 117 -15.49 23.86 -1.09
CA TYR A 117 -15.28 22.50 -1.59
C TYR A 117 -14.18 21.74 -0.84
N ASN A 118 -14.27 20.41 -0.82
CA ASN A 118 -13.25 19.51 -0.28
C ASN A 118 -11.98 19.52 -1.16
N ILE A 119 -10.83 19.96 -0.65
CA ILE A 119 -9.61 20.12 -1.46
C ILE A 119 -8.39 19.36 -0.91
N THR A 120 -7.46 19.00 -1.78
CA THR A 120 -6.09 18.58 -1.45
C THR A 120 -5.13 19.25 -2.42
N LEU A 121 -3.84 19.37 -2.08
CA LEU A 121 -2.80 19.82 -3.01
C LEU A 121 -1.77 18.72 -3.26
N HIS A 122 -1.47 18.46 -4.52
CA HIS A 122 -0.48 17.49 -4.98
C HIS A 122 0.78 18.15 -5.53
N TRP A 123 1.94 17.56 -5.22
CA TRP A 123 3.28 18.02 -5.56
C TRP A 123 3.82 17.21 -6.75
N HIS A 124 3.35 17.57 -7.94
CA HIS A 124 3.61 16.86 -9.18
C HIS A 124 5.10 16.81 -9.49
N GLY A 125 5.62 15.60 -9.74
CA GLY A 125 7.04 15.34 -9.98
C GLY A 125 7.92 15.22 -8.74
N VAL A 126 7.46 15.58 -7.53
CA VAL A 126 8.29 15.45 -6.30
C VAL A 126 8.32 14.00 -5.82
N LYS A 127 9.51 13.39 -5.74
CA LYS A 127 9.59 11.97 -5.40
C LYS A 127 9.06 11.62 -4.00
N GLN A 128 9.28 12.44 -2.95
CA GLN A 128 8.81 12.16 -1.58
C GLN A 128 9.26 10.78 -1.02
N PRO A 129 10.56 10.49 -0.85
CA PRO A 129 11.06 9.23 -0.30
C PRO A 129 10.47 8.93 1.09
N ARG A 130 9.75 7.79 1.24
CA ARG A 130 9.09 7.34 2.49
C ARG A 130 7.97 8.25 3.04
N ASN A 131 7.62 9.33 2.36
CA ASN A 131 6.62 10.31 2.79
C ASN A 131 5.39 10.34 1.87
N PRO A 132 4.58 9.26 1.83
CA PRO A 132 3.46 9.15 0.89
C PRO A 132 2.23 9.96 1.34
N TRP A 133 2.08 10.19 2.64
CA TRP A 133 0.96 10.93 3.24
C TRP A 133 0.96 12.42 2.88
N SER A 134 2.10 12.93 2.45
CA SER A 134 2.26 14.31 1.97
C SER A 134 2.27 14.39 0.44
N ASP A 135 1.80 13.39 -0.31
CA ASP A 135 1.78 13.49 -1.77
C ASP A 135 0.65 14.38 -2.32
N GLY A 136 -0.52 14.40 -1.67
CA GLY A 136 -1.68 15.21 -2.09
C GLY A 136 -2.96 14.47 -2.48
N PRO A 137 -2.94 13.59 -3.49
CA PRO A 137 -4.12 13.05 -4.16
C PRO A 137 -5.35 12.72 -3.28
N SER A 138 -6.46 13.43 -3.51
CA SER A 138 -7.75 13.16 -2.84
C SER A 138 -8.20 11.73 -3.10
N TYR A 139 -8.58 11.03 -2.04
CA TYR A 139 -9.03 9.64 -2.09
C TYR A 139 -7.98 8.65 -2.66
N ILE A 140 -6.72 9.07 -2.79
CA ILE A 140 -5.62 8.30 -3.38
C ILE A 140 -4.42 8.27 -2.43
N THR A 141 -4.05 9.39 -1.80
CA THR A 141 -3.03 9.45 -0.73
C THR A 141 -3.52 10.04 0.58
N GLN A 142 -4.64 10.77 0.57
CA GLN A 142 -5.23 11.31 1.79
C GLN A 142 -6.73 11.59 1.61
N CYS A 143 -7.45 11.65 2.74
CA CYS A 143 -8.78 12.24 2.80
C CYS A 143 -8.69 13.75 2.49
N PRO A 144 -9.66 14.36 1.79
CA PRO A 144 -9.65 15.80 1.53
C PRO A 144 -9.65 16.68 2.77
N ILE A 145 -9.02 17.84 2.64
CA ILE A 145 -9.09 18.95 3.58
C ILE A 145 -10.47 19.59 3.44
N LYS A 146 -11.35 19.34 4.41
CA LYS A 146 -12.70 19.90 4.44
C LYS A 146 -12.68 21.44 4.53
N PRO A 147 -13.73 22.13 4.05
CA PRO A 147 -13.93 23.55 4.33
C PRO A 147 -13.73 23.88 5.81
N GLY A 148 -13.01 24.98 6.08
CA GLY A 148 -12.64 25.41 7.41
C GLY A 148 -11.40 24.74 8.02
N ALA A 149 -11.07 23.50 7.62
CA ALA A 149 -9.99 22.68 8.17
C ALA A 149 -8.60 23.01 7.59
N ASN A 150 -7.58 22.31 8.06
CA ASN A 150 -6.19 22.45 7.60
C ASN A 150 -5.46 21.10 7.50
N PHE A 151 -4.31 21.11 6.83
CA PHE A 151 -3.37 19.99 6.74
C PHE A 151 -1.95 20.55 6.57
N SER A 152 -0.95 19.83 7.09
CA SER A 152 0.47 20.23 6.97
C SER A 152 1.19 19.19 6.13
N TYR A 153 1.71 19.61 4.98
CA TYR A 153 2.50 18.79 4.06
C TYR A 153 3.99 18.93 4.37
N GLU A 154 4.71 17.83 4.38
CA GLU A 154 6.18 17.80 4.30
C GLU A 154 6.56 17.47 2.85
N ILE A 155 7.43 18.24 2.19
CA ILE A 155 7.79 18.08 0.77
C ILE A 155 9.30 17.87 0.64
N ILE A 156 9.72 16.65 0.31
CA ILE A 156 11.12 16.25 0.26
C ILE A 156 11.63 16.26 -1.20
N LEU A 157 12.38 17.29 -1.58
CA LEU A 157 12.96 17.50 -2.91
C LEU A 157 14.26 16.70 -3.08
N SER A 158 14.11 15.37 -3.04
CA SER A 158 15.20 14.40 -2.91
C SER A 158 16.23 14.34 -4.04
N SER A 159 15.88 14.75 -5.27
CA SER A 159 16.76 14.61 -6.45
C SER A 159 16.47 15.55 -7.62
N GLU A 160 15.32 16.21 -7.58
CA GLU A 160 14.72 17.01 -8.65
C GLU A 160 15.54 18.28 -8.92
N GLU A 161 15.61 18.72 -10.18
CA GLU A 161 16.34 19.92 -10.61
C GLU A 161 15.69 20.44 -11.91
N GLY A 162 15.17 21.67 -11.90
CA GLY A 162 14.36 22.24 -13.00
C GLY A 162 12.96 22.71 -12.56
N THR A 163 12.04 22.82 -13.52
CA THR A 163 10.62 23.10 -13.27
C THR A 163 9.87 21.83 -12.91
N ILE A 164 9.15 21.84 -11.80
CA ILE A 164 8.02 20.93 -11.52
C ILE A 164 6.82 21.79 -11.06
N TRP A 165 5.71 21.21 -10.59
CA TRP A 165 4.52 22.01 -10.27
C TRP A 165 3.65 21.41 -9.16
N TRP A 166 2.68 22.19 -8.69
CA TRP A 166 1.68 21.75 -7.71
C TRP A 166 0.28 22.10 -8.22
N HIS A 167 -0.72 21.28 -7.85
CA HIS A 167 -2.11 21.55 -8.20
C HIS A 167 -3.09 20.92 -7.20
N ALA A 168 -4.33 21.41 -7.18
CA ALA A 168 -5.37 20.75 -6.41
C ALA A 168 -5.65 19.36 -6.96
N HIS A 169 -5.87 18.38 -6.09
CA HIS A 169 -6.09 17.00 -6.51
C HIS A 169 -7.43 16.43 -6.04
N SER A 170 -8.40 17.32 -5.79
CA SER A 170 -9.82 17.00 -5.88
C SER A 170 -10.34 17.39 -7.27
N ASP A 171 -10.99 16.44 -7.94
CA ASP A 171 -12.01 16.74 -8.95
C ASP A 171 -11.49 17.64 -10.09
N TRP A 172 -12.27 18.61 -10.56
CA TRP A 172 -11.82 19.61 -11.55
C TRP A 172 -11.32 20.94 -10.98
N SER A 173 -11.18 21.04 -9.65
CA SER A 173 -10.58 22.21 -9.00
C SER A 173 -9.13 22.51 -9.46
N ARG A 174 -8.44 21.51 -10.05
CA ARG A 174 -7.13 21.72 -10.71
C ARG A 174 -7.15 22.71 -11.88
N ALA A 175 -8.32 23.02 -12.45
CA ALA A 175 -8.48 24.04 -13.48
C ALA A 175 -8.13 25.45 -12.99
N THR A 176 -8.35 25.75 -11.70
CA THR A 176 -8.13 27.08 -11.12
C THR A 176 -7.12 27.08 -9.97
N VAL A 177 -6.87 25.93 -9.34
CA VAL A 177 -5.88 25.77 -8.27
C VAL A 177 -4.67 24.99 -8.76
N HIS A 178 -3.66 25.72 -9.23
CA HIS A 178 -2.34 25.18 -9.61
C HIS A 178 -1.26 26.29 -9.58
N GLY A 179 0.01 25.92 -9.42
CA GLY A 179 1.16 26.83 -9.46
C GLY A 179 2.48 26.08 -9.69
N ALA A 180 3.56 26.80 -9.98
CA ALA A 180 4.85 26.19 -10.28
C ALA A 180 5.71 25.91 -9.03
N ILE A 181 6.65 24.98 -9.15
CA ILE A 181 7.76 24.77 -8.21
C ILE A 181 9.06 24.90 -8.99
N PHE A 182 9.91 25.86 -8.62
CA PHE A 182 11.25 26.02 -9.18
C PHE A 182 12.24 25.33 -8.24
N VAL A 183 12.84 24.23 -8.71
CA VAL A 183 13.85 23.47 -7.98
C VAL A 183 15.23 23.84 -8.53
N TYR A 184 15.94 24.66 -7.76
CA TYR A 184 17.25 25.17 -8.12
C TYR A 184 18.35 24.13 -7.90
N PRO A 185 19.47 24.22 -8.67
CA PRO A 185 20.64 23.39 -8.44
C PRO A 185 21.10 23.44 -6.99
N LYS A 186 21.58 22.31 -6.46
CA LYS A 186 22.06 22.23 -5.07
C LYS A 186 23.04 23.38 -4.75
N PRO A 187 22.98 24.05 -3.58
CA PRO A 187 23.87 25.16 -3.26
C PRO A 187 25.36 24.78 -3.44
N GLY A 188 26.06 25.53 -4.30
CA GLY A 188 27.43 25.24 -4.73
C GLY A 188 27.58 24.60 -6.12
N THR A 189 26.48 24.22 -6.79
CA THR A 189 26.48 23.77 -8.20
C THR A 189 25.84 24.81 -9.13
N THR A 190 25.90 24.56 -10.43
CA THR A 190 25.35 25.43 -11.49
C THR A 190 24.49 24.63 -12.46
N TYR A 191 23.68 25.32 -13.27
CA TYR A 191 23.02 24.73 -14.43
C TYR A 191 24.03 24.09 -15.40
N PRO A 192 23.67 23.00 -16.12
CA PRO A 192 24.49 22.41 -17.19
C PRO A 192 24.49 23.22 -18.50
N PHE A 193 23.83 24.38 -18.50
CA PHE A 193 23.78 25.35 -19.58
C PHE A 193 24.10 26.75 -19.02
N PRO A 194 24.53 27.72 -19.87
CA PRO A 194 24.79 29.09 -19.42
C PRO A 194 23.60 29.66 -18.64
N LYS A 195 23.85 30.23 -17.46
CA LYS A 195 22.80 30.74 -16.58
C LYS A 195 21.94 31.78 -17.32
N PRO A 196 20.60 31.64 -17.34
CA PRO A 196 19.71 32.60 -17.98
C PRO A 196 19.76 33.96 -17.27
N ASP A 197 19.47 35.02 -18.02
CA ASP A 197 19.39 36.38 -17.49
C ASP A 197 18.18 36.57 -16.57
N ALA A 198 17.05 35.92 -16.91
CA ALA A 198 15.84 35.89 -16.09
C ALA A 198 15.03 34.61 -16.34
N GLU A 199 14.10 34.32 -15.43
CA GLU A 199 13.19 33.17 -15.48
C GLU A 199 11.75 33.66 -15.64
N VAL A 200 10.93 32.99 -16.46
CA VAL A 200 9.55 33.41 -16.79
C VAL A 200 8.59 32.23 -16.64
N PRO A 201 7.60 32.25 -15.74
CA PRO A 201 6.58 31.20 -15.67
C PRO A 201 5.69 31.23 -16.92
N ILE A 202 5.48 30.07 -17.55
CA ILE A 202 4.53 29.88 -18.65
C ILE A 202 3.59 28.72 -18.30
N VAL A 203 2.51 29.04 -17.60
CA VAL A 203 1.45 28.09 -17.22
C VAL A 203 0.40 28.08 -18.32
N LEU A 204 0.29 26.97 -19.04
CA LEU A 204 -0.77 26.72 -20.01
C LEU A 204 -1.94 26.04 -19.30
N ALA A 205 -3.16 26.60 -19.34
CA ALA A 205 -4.32 26.08 -18.61
C ALA A 205 -5.64 26.29 -19.38
N SER A 206 -6.67 25.51 -19.09
CA SER A 206 -8.00 25.63 -19.73
C SER A 206 -8.95 26.51 -18.91
N TRP A 207 -9.74 27.37 -19.56
CA TRP A 207 -10.75 28.24 -18.93
C TRP A 207 -12.17 27.88 -19.37
N PHE A 208 -13.12 28.00 -18.42
CA PHE A 208 -14.54 27.75 -18.60
C PHE A 208 -15.34 28.91 -17.99
N LYS A 209 -16.42 29.36 -18.65
CA LYS A 209 -17.31 30.43 -18.15
C LYS A 209 -18.24 29.97 -17.03
N GLY A 210 -18.82 28.78 -17.14
CA GLY A 210 -19.57 28.12 -16.06
C GLY A 210 -18.66 27.65 -14.94
N ASP A 211 -19.19 27.27 -13.77
CA ASP A 211 -18.34 26.76 -12.70
C ASP A 211 -17.73 25.39 -13.06
N VAL A 212 -16.48 25.15 -12.64
CA VAL A 212 -15.72 23.94 -13.04
C VAL A 212 -16.10 22.70 -12.23
N MET A 213 -16.78 22.87 -11.09
CA MET A 213 -17.40 21.78 -10.34
C MET A 213 -18.79 21.47 -10.91
N GLU A 214 -19.63 22.50 -11.15
CA GLU A 214 -20.96 22.33 -11.77
C GLU A 214 -20.87 21.62 -13.13
N ILE A 215 -19.97 22.07 -14.03
CA ILE A 215 -19.78 21.47 -15.36
C ILE A 215 -19.47 19.97 -15.31
N ILE A 216 -18.75 19.51 -14.28
CA ILE A 216 -18.37 18.09 -14.18
C ILE A 216 -19.34 17.26 -13.34
N GLU A 217 -20.06 17.87 -12.39
CA GLU A 217 -21.22 17.25 -11.75
C GLU A 217 -22.33 16.99 -12.78
N GLU A 218 -22.58 17.95 -13.70
CA GLU A 218 -23.46 17.76 -14.86
C GLU A 218 -22.95 16.65 -15.80
N ALA A 219 -21.67 16.65 -16.16
CA ALA A 219 -21.08 15.62 -17.02
C ALA A 219 -21.19 14.20 -16.43
N LEU A 220 -21.01 14.05 -15.10
CA LEU A 220 -21.25 12.77 -14.41
C LEU A 220 -22.73 12.39 -14.38
N ALA A 221 -23.62 13.33 -14.07
CA ALA A 221 -25.05 13.07 -13.92
C ALA A 221 -25.72 12.69 -15.25
N THR A 222 -25.28 13.32 -16.34
CA THR A 222 -25.75 13.05 -17.71
C THR A 222 -25.01 11.90 -18.39
N GLY A 223 -23.85 11.50 -17.85
CA GLY A 223 -22.88 10.65 -18.55
C GLY A 223 -22.32 11.25 -19.83
N GLY A 224 -22.50 12.56 -20.05
CA GLY A 224 -22.11 13.25 -21.28
C GLY A 224 -20.62 13.54 -21.38
N THR A 225 -20.27 14.35 -22.38
CA THR A 225 -18.97 15.02 -22.39
C THR A 225 -18.99 16.19 -21.41
N PRO A 226 -17.93 16.47 -20.63
CA PRO A 226 -17.80 17.79 -20.03
C PRO A 226 -17.74 18.84 -21.15
N ASN A 227 -18.19 20.06 -20.87
CA ASN A 227 -18.09 21.14 -21.84
C ASN A 227 -16.63 21.35 -22.28
N VAL A 228 -16.44 21.66 -23.56
CA VAL A 228 -15.15 22.15 -24.10
C VAL A 228 -14.81 23.49 -23.40
N SER A 229 -13.52 23.80 -23.24
CA SER A 229 -13.13 25.11 -22.71
C SER A 229 -13.59 26.25 -23.62
N ASP A 230 -14.07 27.34 -23.03
CA ASP A 230 -14.37 28.56 -23.75
C ASP A 230 -13.09 29.26 -24.28
N ALA A 231 -11.94 28.91 -23.70
CA ALA A 231 -10.60 29.21 -24.18
C ALA A 231 -9.53 28.40 -23.42
N SER A 232 -8.48 27.97 -24.10
CA SER A 232 -7.16 27.77 -23.48
C SER A 232 -6.55 29.12 -23.06
N THR A 233 -5.58 29.09 -22.14
CA THR A 233 -5.00 30.28 -21.52
C THR A 233 -3.49 30.16 -21.30
N ILE A 234 -2.79 31.29 -21.40
CA ILE A 234 -1.38 31.45 -20.99
C ILE A 234 -1.38 32.33 -19.73
N ASN A 235 -0.84 31.83 -18.63
CA ASN A 235 -0.85 32.46 -17.31
C ASN A 235 -2.26 32.96 -16.89
N GLY A 236 -3.29 32.15 -17.15
CA GLY A 236 -4.68 32.47 -16.82
C GLY A 236 -5.31 33.57 -17.67
N GLN A 237 -4.77 33.84 -18.87
CA GLN A 237 -5.31 34.81 -19.84
C GLN A 237 -5.58 34.14 -21.21
N PRO A 238 -6.80 34.28 -21.79
CA PRO A 238 -7.14 33.75 -23.12
C PRO A 238 -6.40 34.38 -24.30
N GLY A 239 -5.98 35.65 -24.16
CA GLY A 239 -5.38 36.42 -25.25
C GLY A 239 -6.35 37.36 -25.96
N ASP A 240 -5.85 38.06 -26.98
CA ASP A 240 -6.53 39.17 -27.65
C ASP A 240 -7.43 38.79 -28.82
N PHE A 241 -7.38 37.54 -29.28
CA PHE A 241 -8.36 37.00 -30.23
C PHE A 241 -9.71 36.66 -29.57
N HIS A 242 -9.76 36.62 -28.24
CA HIS A 242 -10.96 36.32 -27.47
C HIS A 242 -11.72 37.59 -27.02
N PRO A 243 -13.07 37.55 -26.98
CA PRO A 243 -13.88 38.69 -26.57
C PRO A 243 -13.58 39.11 -25.12
N CYS A 244 -13.64 40.42 -24.86
CA CYS A 244 -13.28 41.08 -23.60
C CYS A 244 -11.89 40.73 -23.02
N SER A 245 -10.98 40.09 -23.77
CA SER A 245 -9.73 39.54 -23.24
C SER A 245 -8.46 40.27 -23.70
N LYS A 246 -8.57 41.12 -24.73
CA LYS A 246 -7.46 41.91 -25.32
C LYS A 246 -6.68 42.83 -24.37
N GLN A 247 -7.32 43.32 -23.31
CA GLN A 247 -6.63 44.10 -22.25
C GLN A 247 -5.91 43.19 -21.24
N GLY A 248 -6.37 41.95 -21.05
CA GLY A 248 -5.81 40.99 -20.11
C GLY A 248 -4.65 40.15 -20.67
N THR A 249 -4.50 40.06 -22.00
CA THR A 249 -3.46 39.31 -22.73
C THR A 249 -2.11 39.34 -22.03
N PHE A 250 -1.59 38.17 -21.65
CA PHE A 250 -0.32 38.05 -20.94
C PHE A 250 0.84 38.61 -21.77
N ARG A 251 1.77 39.31 -21.10
CA ARG A 251 2.92 39.98 -21.71
C ARG A 251 4.20 39.56 -21.00
N ALA A 252 5.07 38.85 -21.70
CA ALA A 252 6.43 38.57 -21.26
C ALA A 252 7.36 39.67 -21.80
N LEU A 253 7.86 40.53 -20.90
CA LEU A 253 8.80 41.59 -21.25
C LEU A 253 10.22 41.01 -21.40
N VAL A 254 10.89 41.28 -22.52
CA VAL A 254 12.24 40.80 -22.81
C VAL A 254 13.16 41.88 -23.38
N GLU A 255 14.43 41.84 -23.02
CA GLU A 255 15.50 42.69 -23.56
C GLU A 255 16.16 42.03 -24.77
N GLN A 256 16.55 42.80 -25.79
CA GLN A 256 17.20 42.25 -26.98
C GLN A 256 18.57 41.66 -26.65
N GLY A 257 18.87 40.49 -27.23
CA GLY A 257 20.12 39.74 -27.06
C GLY A 257 20.17 38.82 -25.83
N LYS A 258 19.32 39.06 -24.84
CA LYS A 258 19.23 38.31 -23.57
C LYS A 258 18.63 36.91 -23.73
N THR A 259 18.90 36.03 -22.77
CA THR A 259 18.39 34.64 -22.76
C THR A 259 17.50 34.40 -21.54
N TYR A 260 16.24 34.07 -21.80
CA TYR A 260 15.21 33.83 -20.80
C TYR A 260 14.97 32.33 -20.66
N LEU A 261 14.87 31.86 -19.41
CA LEU A 261 14.42 30.51 -19.11
C LEU A 261 12.92 30.51 -18.88
N LEU A 262 12.16 30.06 -19.88
CA LEU A 262 10.72 29.83 -19.75
C LEU A 262 10.53 28.56 -18.90
N ARG A 263 9.94 28.75 -17.72
CA ARG A 263 9.56 27.73 -16.75
C ARG A 263 8.15 27.26 -17.08
N MET A 264 8.02 26.35 -18.05
CA MET A 264 6.72 25.98 -18.62
C MET A 264 6.05 24.85 -17.84
N VAL A 265 4.73 24.97 -17.65
CA VAL A 265 3.87 23.98 -17.01
C VAL A 265 2.60 23.80 -17.85
N SER A 266 2.29 22.57 -18.26
CA SER A 266 1.00 22.25 -18.89
C SER A 266 -0.03 21.85 -17.82
N ALA A 267 -0.67 22.86 -17.24
CA ALA A 267 -1.80 22.70 -16.33
C ALA A 267 -3.16 22.52 -17.06
N ALA A 268 -3.15 22.43 -18.40
CA ALA A 268 -4.33 22.22 -19.25
C ALA A 268 -5.18 21.02 -18.83
N MET A 269 -6.50 21.08 -19.07
CA MET A 269 -7.40 19.98 -18.69
C MET A 269 -7.24 18.80 -19.64
N ASN A 270 -7.80 18.92 -20.85
CA ASN A 270 -8.04 17.80 -21.75
C ASN A 270 -7.18 17.82 -23.03
N GLU A 271 -6.26 18.76 -23.16
CA GLU A 271 -5.65 19.08 -24.46
C GLU A 271 -4.13 19.11 -24.38
N GLU A 272 -3.50 18.37 -25.28
CA GLU A 272 -2.09 18.56 -25.58
C GLU A 272 -1.97 19.82 -26.44
N LEU A 273 -0.97 20.64 -26.13
CA LEU A 273 -0.83 21.96 -26.74
C LEU A 273 0.43 22.01 -27.60
N PHE A 274 0.26 22.40 -28.86
CA PHE A 274 1.36 23.01 -29.58
C PHE A 274 1.62 24.41 -28.99
N PHE A 275 2.88 24.73 -28.75
CA PHE A 275 3.33 26.05 -28.34
C PHE A 275 4.43 26.54 -29.28
N ALA A 276 4.30 27.76 -29.80
CA ALA A 276 5.30 28.38 -30.67
C ALA A 276 5.42 29.88 -30.37
N VAL A 277 6.57 30.48 -30.70
CA VAL A 277 6.83 31.91 -30.50
C VAL A 277 7.32 32.53 -31.80
N ALA A 278 6.64 33.57 -32.28
CA ALA A 278 6.88 34.10 -33.62
C ALA A 278 8.34 34.53 -33.82
N GLN A 279 8.99 34.00 -34.87
CA GLN A 279 10.39 34.23 -35.23
C GLN A 279 11.44 33.78 -34.17
N HIS A 280 11.06 33.04 -33.12
CA HIS A 280 11.97 32.60 -32.05
C HIS A 280 12.09 31.08 -32.01
N GLN A 281 13.32 30.57 -32.17
CA GLN A 281 13.64 29.17 -31.92
C GLN A 281 13.74 28.89 -30.41
N LEU A 282 13.16 27.77 -29.99
CA LEU A 282 13.09 27.31 -28.61
C LEU A 282 14.18 26.25 -28.37
N THR A 283 14.93 26.37 -27.27
CA THR A 283 15.95 25.37 -26.88
C THR A 283 15.58 24.72 -25.54
N ILE A 284 15.04 23.50 -25.57
CA ILE A 284 14.61 22.79 -24.37
C ILE A 284 15.84 22.16 -23.70
N VAL A 285 16.02 22.43 -22.41
CA VAL A 285 17.21 22.03 -21.61
C VAL A 285 16.86 21.25 -20.33
N GLY A 286 15.59 21.22 -19.94
CA GLY A 286 15.07 20.34 -18.90
C GLY A 286 13.60 20.01 -19.12
N ARG A 287 13.14 18.94 -18.48
CA ARG A 287 11.77 18.44 -18.54
C ARG A 287 11.44 17.76 -17.22
N ASP A 288 10.23 17.96 -16.69
CA ASP A 288 9.68 17.14 -15.60
C ASP A 288 10.55 17.03 -14.31
N GLY A 289 11.41 18.03 -14.07
CA GLY A 289 12.36 18.06 -12.94
C GLY A 289 13.69 17.34 -13.19
N SER A 290 14.13 17.19 -14.45
CA SER A 290 15.43 16.62 -14.84
C SER A 290 16.01 17.27 -16.10
N TYR A 291 17.35 17.35 -16.20
CA TYR A 291 18.03 17.95 -17.34
C TYR A 291 18.12 17.02 -18.57
N ILE A 292 17.98 17.63 -19.75
CA ILE A 292 18.04 16.95 -21.05
C ILE A 292 19.18 17.50 -21.90
N LYS A 293 19.58 16.76 -22.95
CA LYS A 293 20.45 17.30 -24.00
C LYS A 293 19.71 18.42 -24.73
N PRO A 294 20.32 19.60 -24.97
CA PRO A 294 19.64 20.75 -25.56
C PRO A 294 18.99 20.43 -26.92
N LEU A 295 17.66 20.39 -26.97
CA LEU A 295 16.89 20.19 -28.20
C LEU A 295 16.42 21.53 -28.75
N LYS A 296 16.78 21.83 -30.00
CA LYS A 296 16.36 23.04 -30.73
C LYS A 296 15.17 22.73 -31.64
N THR A 297 14.16 23.58 -31.61
CA THR A 297 12.92 23.44 -32.39
C THR A 297 12.18 24.79 -32.47
N ASP A 298 11.37 24.98 -33.50
CA ASP A 298 10.60 26.23 -33.67
C ASP A 298 9.19 26.13 -33.05
N TYR A 299 8.76 24.91 -32.70
CA TYR A 299 7.55 24.62 -31.91
C TYR A 299 7.82 23.55 -30.85
N ILE A 300 7.06 23.60 -29.76
CA ILE A 300 6.99 22.58 -28.72
C ILE A 300 5.64 21.87 -28.81
N MET A 301 5.62 20.58 -28.48
CA MET A 301 4.40 19.83 -28.17
C MET A 301 4.43 19.46 -26.69
N ILE A 302 3.46 19.95 -25.91
CA ILE A 302 3.41 19.69 -24.46
C ILE A 302 2.08 19.07 -24.02
N THR A 303 2.21 17.84 -23.52
CA THR A 303 1.15 16.99 -22.98
C THR A 303 0.74 17.47 -21.57
N PRO A 304 -0.56 17.49 -21.19
CA PRO A 304 -1.01 17.85 -19.84
C PRO A 304 -0.24 17.14 -18.74
N GLY A 305 0.20 17.89 -17.75
CA GLY A 305 1.05 17.43 -16.65
C GLY A 305 2.53 17.68 -16.84
N GLN A 306 3.04 17.69 -18.08
CA GLN A 306 4.47 17.90 -18.30
C GLN A 306 4.91 19.33 -17.95
N THR A 307 6.18 19.44 -17.57
CA THR A 307 6.89 20.70 -17.41
C THR A 307 8.11 20.74 -18.32
N MET A 308 8.51 21.93 -18.76
CA MET A 308 9.70 22.12 -19.61
C MET A 308 10.48 23.36 -19.19
N ASP A 309 11.80 23.21 -19.14
CA ASP A 309 12.76 24.29 -18.95
C ASP A 309 13.31 24.66 -20.33
N ILE A 310 12.91 25.82 -20.85
CA ILE A 310 13.14 26.22 -22.25
C ILE A 310 13.93 27.53 -22.30
N LEU A 311 15.13 27.51 -22.88
CA LEU A 311 15.86 28.73 -23.20
C LEU A 311 15.27 29.36 -24.47
N LEU A 312 14.71 30.56 -24.32
CA LEU A 312 14.36 31.47 -25.41
C LEU A 312 15.39 32.60 -25.43
N LYS A 313 16.11 32.75 -26.53
CA LYS A 313 16.98 33.92 -26.75
C LYS A 313 16.20 34.99 -27.50
N ALA A 314 16.12 36.19 -26.93
CA ALA A 314 15.45 37.35 -27.53
C ALA A 314 16.33 37.95 -28.66
N ASN A 315 16.50 37.21 -29.76
CA ASN A 315 17.45 37.53 -30.84
C ASN A 315 16.83 38.25 -32.04
N GLN A 316 15.55 38.61 -31.99
CA GLN A 316 14.83 39.28 -33.07
C GLN A 316 14.89 40.82 -32.92
N PRO A 317 14.50 41.60 -33.95
CA PRO A 317 14.35 43.05 -33.81
C PRO A 317 13.35 43.44 -32.70
N PRO A 318 13.50 44.59 -32.02
CA PRO A 318 12.55 45.00 -30.98
C PRO A 318 11.14 45.21 -31.54
N SER A 319 10.21 44.35 -31.14
CA SER A 319 8.82 44.34 -31.61
C SER A 319 7.91 43.55 -30.65
N HIS A 320 6.65 43.39 -31.04
CA HIS A 320 5.73 42.42 -30.45
C HIS A 320 5.67 41.14 -31.27
N TYR A 321 5.81 40.01 -30.59
CA TYR A 321 5.76 38.66 -31.16
C TYR A 321 4.71 37.85 -30.41
N TYR A 322 3.82 37.16 -31.12
CA TYR A 322 2.89 36.25 -30.45
C TYR A 322 3.62 35.01 -29.94
N MET A 323 3.45 34.73 -28.66
CA MET A 323 3.49 33.39 -28.10
C MET A 323 2.09 32.79 -28.32
N VAL A 324 2.01 31.61 -28.91
CA VAL A 324 0.74 30.98 -29.30
C VAL A 324 0.65 29.60 -28.70
N ALA A 325 -0.50 29.28 -28.10
CA ALA A 325 -0.88 27.93 -27.72
C ALA A 325 -2.14 27.50 -28.48
N ARG A 326 -2.17 26.23 -28.93
CA ARG A 326 -3.25 25.64 -29.74
C ARG A 326 -3.43 24.17 -29.39
N ALA A 327 -4.67 23.71 -29.29
CA ALA A 327 -4.98 22.29 -29.12
C ALA A 327 -4.44 21.42 -30.28
N TYR A 328 -3.79 20.31 -29.92
CA TYR A 328 -3.56 19.17 -30.80
C TYR A 328 -4.71 18.17 -30.65
N VAL A 329 -5.33 17.81 -31.78
CA VAL A 329 -6.55 17.01 -31.84
C VAL A 329 -6.29 15.72 -32.62
N SER A 330 -6.08 14.64 -31.86
CA SER A 330 -5.82 13.29 -32.37
C SER A 330 -7.04 12.57 -32.96
N SER A 331 -8.25 13.12 -32.81
CA SER A 331 -9.48 12.52 -33.37
C SER A 331 -10.58 13.57 -33.54
N THR A 332 -11.21 13.61 -34.71
CA THR A 332 -12.35 14.49 -35.03
C THR A 332 -13.67 14.04 -34.42
N THR A 333 -13.70 12.88 -33.76
CA THR A 333 -14.88 12.33 -33.08
C THR A 333 -15.16 12.95 -31.70
N VAL A 334 -14.36 13.95 -31.29
CA VAL A 334 -14.39 14.54 -29.95
C VAL A 334 -14.27 16.06 -30.07
N GLY A 335 -15.16 16.79 -29.41
CA GLY A 335 -15.07 18.24 -29.31
C GLY A 335 -13.78 18.68 -28.60
N SER A 336 -13.08 19.63 -29.20
CA SER A 336 -11.86 20.25 -28.69
C SER A 336 -11.96 21.76 -28.84
N ASP A 337 -11.14 22.49 -28.09
CA ASP A 337 -11.01 23.92 -28.20
C ASP A 337 -10.34 24.29 -29.54
N GLU A 338 -11.16 24.68 -30.51
CA GLU A 338 -10.69 25.11 -31.84
C GLU A 338 -10.08 26.54 -31.83
N THR A 339 -10.12 27.25 -30.69
CA THR A 339 -9.56 28.60 -30.61
C THR A 339 -8.03 28.59 -30.57
N THR A 340 -7.44 29.78 -30.49
CA THR A 340 -6.00 29.96 -30.49
C THR A 340 -5.64 31.01 -29.46
N THR A 341 -5.04 30.54 -28.37
CA THR A 341 -4.65 31.36 -27.22
C THR A 341 -3.41 32.17 -27.56
N THR A 342 -3.49 33.49 -27.36
CA THR A 342 -2.36 34.40 -27.60
C THR A 342 -1.82 35.00 -26.31
N ALA A 343 -0.50 35.14 -26.26
CA ALA A 343 0.21 36.04 -25.36
C ALA A 343 1.29 36.77 -26.17
N VAL A 344 1.83 37.87 -25.64
CA VAL A 344 2.80 38.69 -26.37
C VAL A 344 4.17 38.60 -25.69
N LEU A 345 5.16 38.09 -26.42
CA LEU A 345 6.56 38.37 -26.14
C LEU A 345 6.83 39.80 -26.61
N GLN A 346 7.02 40.70 -25.64
CA GLN A 346 7.16 42.14 -25.86
C GLN A 346 8.60 42.56 -25.59
N TYR A 347 9.25 43.15 -26.58
CA TYR A 347 10.60 43.65 -26.38
C TYR A 347 10.59 44.96 -25.57
N SER A 348 11.61 45.19 -24.75
CA SER A 348 11.88 46.48 -24.11
C SER A 348 12.56 47.41 -25.11
N GLY A 349 11.98 48.58 -25.38
CA GLY A 349 12.59 49.59 -26.24
C GLY A 349 11.60 50.67 -26.64
N ASN A 350 12.07 51.66 -27.40
CA ASN A 350 11.22 52.67 -28.02
C ASN A 350 10.99 52.30 -29.49
N TYR A 351 9.84 51.68 -29.77
CA TYR A 351 9.38 51.33 -31.11
C TYR A 351 7.84 51.40 -31.16
N THR A 352 7.27 51.67 -32.33
CA THR A 352 5.81 51.66 -32.50
C THR A 352 5.30 50.23 -32.43
N ALA A 353 4.40 49.94 -31.49
CA ALA A 353 3.75 48.64 -31.40
C ALA A 353 3.02 48.29 -32.71
N PRO A 354 3.25 47.12 -33.33
CA PRO A 354 2.56 46.74 -34.55
C PRO A 354 1.06 46.53 -34.29
N SER A 355 0.23 46.92 -35.27
CA SER A 355 -1.23 46.79 -35.21
C SER A 355 -1.70 45.32 -35.12
N SER A 356 -0.92 44.41 -35.71
CA SER A 356 -0.94 42.98 -35.43
C SER A 356 0.50 42.49 -35.22
N PRO A 357 0.87 41.98 -34.03
CA PRO A 357 2.14 41.29 -33.78
C PRO A 357 2.42 40.16 -34.77
N SER A 358 3.69 39.82 -34.97
CA SER A 358 4.05 38.67 -35.82
C SER A 358 3.52 37.37 -35.22
N PHE A 359 2.98 36.49 -36.05
CA PHE A 359 2.39 35.20 -35.66
C PHE A 359 3.34 34.05 -36.06
N PRO A 360 3.53 33.02 -35.22
CA PRO A 360 4.43 31.91 -35.51
C PRO A 360 3.87 30.99 -36.61
N TYR A 361 4.77 30.29 -37.29
CA TYR A 361 4.39 28.98 -37.82
C TYR A 361 4.15 28.04 -36.63
N ILE A 362 2.95 27.48 -36.56
CA ILE A 362 2.54 26.48 -35.58
C ILE A 362 1.98 25.29 -36.37
N PRO A 363 2.27 24.03 -36.00
CA PRO A 363 1.76 22.88 -36.74
C PRO A 363 0.23 22.87 -36.86
N TYR A 364 -0.27 22.15 -37.87
CA TYR A 364 -1.71 21.97 -38.04
C TYR A 364 -2.27 21.11 -36.91
N TYR A 365 -3.55 21.29 -36.53
CA TYR A 365 -4.06 20.76 -35.26
C TYR A 365 -3.97 19.22 -35.14
N ASN A 366 -3.94 18.49 -36.24
CA ASN A 366 -3.83 17.03 -36.27
C ASN A 366 -2.46 16.51 -36.77
N ASP A 367 -1.44 17.39 -36.83
CA ASP A 367 -0.10 17.04 -37.32
C ASP A 367 0.64 16.10 -36.37
N THR A 368 0.37 14.82 -36.55
CA THR A 368 0.92 13.71 -35.76
C THR A 368 2.43 13.53 -36.03
N GLN A 369 2.92 13.95 -37.19
CA GLN A 369 4.35 13.85 -37.53
C GLN A 369 5.16 14.92 -36.78
N ALA A 370 4.65 16.14 -36.64
CA ALA A 370 5.24 17.18 -35.82
C ALA A 370 5.36 16.74 -34.35
N VAL A 371 4.29 16.19 -33.79
CA VAL A 371 4.28 15.59 -32.43
C VAL A 371 5.38 14.52 -32.29
N THR A 372 5.49 13.62 -33.27
CA THR A 372 6.46 12.52 -33.25
C THR A 372 7.90 13.01 -33.36
N ASN A 373 8.18 13.92 -34.29
CA ASN A 373 9.51 14.48 -34.52
C ASN A 373 10.04 15.21 -33.29
N PHE A 374 9.20 16.02 -32.63
CA PHE A 374 9.56 16.70 -31.39
C PHE A 374 9.79 15.71 -30.24
N THR A 375 8.82 14.83 -29.96
CA THR A 375 8.88 13.95 -28.78
C THR A 375 10.00 12.91 -28.87
N SER A 376 10.25 12.35 -30.06
CA SER A 376 11.31 11.37 -30.30
C SER A 376 12.72 11.97 -30.33
N GLY A 377 12.87 13.31 -30.35
CA GLY A 377 14.17 14.00 -30.28
C GLY A 377 14.73 14.19 -28.86
N LEU A 378 13.91 14.04 -27.82
CA LEU A 378 14.28 14.34 -26.43
C LEU A 378 15.18 13.24 -25.83
N ARG A 379 16.28 13.62 -25.15
CA ARG A 379 17.30 12.71 -24.58
C ARG A 379 17.78 13.20 -23.21
N SER A 380 17.97 12.34 -22.23
CA SER A 380 18.58 12.76 -20.95
C SER A 380 20.02 13.22 -21.16
N LEU A 381 20.45 14.17 -20.33
CA LEU A 381 21.79 14.76 -20.43
C LEU A 381 22.91 13.71 -20.35
N ALA A 382 22.78 12.75 -19.41
CA ALA A 382 23.57 11.51 -19.33
C ALA A 382 25.10 11.71 -19.25
N ASP A 383 25.54 12.79 -18.61
CA ASP A 383 26.95 13.08 -18.35
C ASP A 383 27.43 12.54 -16.98
N LYS A 384 28.64 12.92 -16.58
CA LYS A 384 29.28 12.50 -15.32
C LYS A 384 28.59 13.04 -14.07
N ASP A 385 28.08 14.26 -14.14
CA ASP A 385 27.52 15.01 -13.00
C ASP A 385 25.98 14.84 -12.95
N HIS A 386 25.38 14.44 -14.07
CA HIS A 386 23.97 14.06 -14.25
C HIS A 386 23.82 12.58 -14.68
N PRO A 387 24.34 11.61 -13.90
CA PRO A 387 24.35 10.20 -14.27
C PRO A 387 22.95 9.59 -14.23
N ILE A 388 22.56 8.91 -15.31
CA ILE A 388 21.28 8.20 -15.42
C ILE A 388 21.44 6.70 -15.16
N TYR A 389 20.42 6.10 -14.55
CA TYR A 389 20.44 4.70 -14.10
C TYR A 389 19.38 3.86 -14.83
N VAL A 390 19.39 3.95 -16.15
CA VAL A 390 18.45 3.27 -17.04
C VAL A 390 18.43 1.76 -16.77
N PRO A 391 17.26 1.18 -16.45
CA PRO A 391 17.10 -0.26 -16.38
C PRO A 391 17.46 -0.97 -17.68
N LYS A 392 18.45 -1.86 -17.64
CA LYS A 392 18.81 -2.72 -18.78
C LYS A 392 18.15 -4.10 -18.67
N THR A 393 18.33 -4.77 -17.54
CA THR A 393 17.46 -5.88 -17.10
C THR A 393 16.14 -5.31 -16.59
N ILE A 394 15.04 -6.05 -16.78
CA ILE A 394 13.72 -5.71 -16.24
C ILE A 394 13.27 -6.80 -15.27
N ASP A 395 12.81 -6.38 -14.10
CA ASP A 395 12.25 -7.20 -13.03
C ASP A 395 10.71 -7.02 -12.96
N THR A 396 10.15 -6.00 -13.64
CA THR A 396 8.71 -5.77 -13.83
C THR A 396 8.39 -5.23 -15.25
N GLN A 397 7.69 -5.92 -16.14
CA GLN A 397 6.99 -5.29 -17.29
C GLN A 397 5.48 -5.18 -16.99
N LEU A 398 4.85 -4.14 -17.54
CA LEU A 398 3.40 -3.94 -17.60
C LEU A 398 3.04 -3.46 -19.02
N TYR A 399 1.98 -3.99 -19.63
CA TYR A 399 1.41 -3.52 -20.89
C TYR A 399 0.01 -2.96 -20.63
N ILE A 400 -0.15 -1.65 -20.77
CA ILE A 400 -1.32 -0.91 -20.29
C ILE A 400 -1.99 -0.20 -21.47
N THR A 401 -3.07 -0.78 -21.99
CA THR A 401 -3.93 -0.06 -22.94
C THR A 401 -4.66 1.08 -22.24
N ILE A 402 -5.01 2.12 -23.01
CA ILE A 402 -5.75 3.29 -22.55
C ILE A 402 -6.88 3.55 -23.54
N SER A 403 -8.08 3.78 -23.02
CA SER A 403 -9.32 3.74 -23.81
C SER A 403 -10.33 4.79 -23.35
N VAL A 404 -11.17 5.23 -24.27
CA VAL A 404 -12.48 5.80 -23.95
C VAL A 404 -13.52 4.68 -24.06
N ASN A 405 -14.47 4.66 -23.14
CA ASN A 405 -15.44 3.58 -22.99
C ASN A 405 -16.83 4.15 -22.61
N THR A 406 -17.86 3.30 -22.71
CA THR A 406 -19.25 3.63 -22.36
C THR A 406 -19.78 2.85 -21.15
N TYR A 407 -20.86 3.30 -20.52
CA TYR A 407 -21.67 2.56 -19.53
C TYR A 407 -23.18 2.73 -19.74
N PRO A 408 -24.00 1.71 -19.45
CA PRO A 408 -25.46 1.86 -19.42
C PRO A 408 -25.90 2.71 -18.22
N CYS A 409 -26.95 3.50 -18.42
CA CYS A 409 -27.54 4.41 -17.43
C CYS A 409 -29.00 4.05 -17.15
N GLU A 410 -29.55 4.47 -16.01
CA GLU A 410 -30.95 4.19 -15.62
C GLU A 410 -31.97 5.02 -16.42
N ASN A 411 -31.57 6.22 -16.86
CA ASN A 411 -32.22 7.00 -17.91
C ASN A 411 -31.32 6.99 -19.16
N ASN A 412 -31.83 7.40 -20.33
CA ASN A 412 -30.97 7.65 -21.50
C ASN A 412 -29.89 8.69 -21.16
N CYS A 413 -28.62 8.30 -21.21
CA CYS A 413 -27.48 9.19 -21.00
C CYS A 413 -27.17 10.02 -22.27
N SER A 414 -26.50 11.15 -22.09
CA SER A 414 -26.17 12.09 -23.17
C SER A 414 -24.97 11.69 -24.04
N GLY A 415 -24.30 10.58 -23.72
CA GLY A 415 -23.23 10.01 -24.54
C GLY A 415 -23.73 9.10 -25.68
N PRO A 416 -22.81 8.49 -26.45
CA PRO A 416 -23.14 7.79 -27.69
C PRO A 416 -24.06 6.58 -27.44
N ASN A 417 -25.04 6.40 -28.31
CA ASN A 417 -26.07 5.36 -28.25
C ASN A 417 -26.91 5.36 -26.94
N GLY A 418 -27.02 6.51 -26.26
CA GLY A 418 -27.76 6.63 -24.99
C GLY A 418 -26.98 6.13 -23.76
N LEU A 419 -25.67 5.87 -23.92
CA LEU A 419 -24.77 5.37 -22.89
C LEU A 419 -23.90 6.50 -22.34
N GLY A 420 -23.56 6.47 -21.05
CA GLY A 420 -22.63 7.44 -20.45
C GLY A 420 -21.18 7.15 -20.82
N LEU A 421 -20.29 8.15 -20.75
CA LEU A 421 -18.86 8.06 -21.09
C LEU A 421 -17.95 7.92 -19.87
N ARG A 422 -16.85 7.17 -20.03
CA ARG A 422 -15.80 6.99 -19.01
C ARG A 422 -14.46 6.63 -19.66
N ALA A 423 -13.36 7.14 -19.12
CA ALA A 423 -12.02 6.73 -19.54
C ALA A 423 -11.57 5.47 -18.77
N SER A 424 -10.76 4.61 -19.39
CA SER A 424 -10.23 3.39 -18.76
C SER A 424 -8.74 3.16 -19.06
N MET A 425 -8.09 2.32 -18.25
CA MET A 425 -6.82 1.69 -18.57
C MET A 425 -6.96 0.18 -18.41
N ASN A 426 -6.46 -0.62 -19.36
CA ASN A 426 -6.70 -2.06 -19.47
C ASN A 426 -8.19 -2.44 -19.25
N ASN A 427 -9.09 -1.69 -19.88
CA ASN A 427 -10.55 -1.78 -19.75
C ASN A 427 -11.13 -1.53 -18.34
N ILE A 428 -10.35 -0.98 -17.39
CA ILE A 428 -10.80 -0.61 -16.04
C ILE A 428 -10.95 0.92 -15.93
N SER A 429 -12.18 1.40 -15.75
CA SER A 429 -12.47 2.81 -15.45
C SER A 429 -12.43 3.05 -13.95
N PHE A 430 -11.70 4.08 -13.53
CA PHE A 430 -11.47 4.34 -12.11
C PHE A 430 -12.77 4.73 -11.36
N ASN A 431 -12.86 4.32 -10.10
CA ASN A 431 -13.95 4.67 -9.18
C ASN A 431 -13.35 5.39 -7.97
N LEU A 432 -13.96 6.49 -7.48
CA LEU A 432 -13.42 7.16 -6.28
C LEU A 432 -13.88 6.40 -5.03
N PRO A 433 -12.96 5.99 -4.16
CA PRO A 433 -13.31 5.34 -2.93
C PRO A 433 -13.69 6.34 -1.83
N GLN A 434 -14.57 5.94 -0.92
CA GLN A 434 -14.99 6.77 0.23
C GLN A 434 -13.89 7.01 1.28
N ILE A 435 -12.77 6.28 1.19
CA ILE A 435 -11.59 6.38 2.05
C ILE A 435 -10.38 6.27 1.12
N ASP A 436 -9.35 7.08 1.32
CA ASP A 436 -8.26 7.21 0.37
C ASP A 436 -7.45 5.92 0.16
N ILE A 437 -6.99 5.65 -1.08
CA ILE A 437 -6.28 4.41 -1.41
C ILE A 437 -5.09 4.20 -0.49
N LEU A 438 -4.24 5.20 -0.25
CA LEU A 438 -3.10 5.05 0.65
C LEU A 438 -3.56 4.69 2.07
N ARG A 439 -4.59 5.33 2.65
CA ARG A 439 -5.17 4.89 3.92
C ARG A 439 -5.89 3.55 3.81
N ALA A 440 -6.37 3.11 2.66
CA ALA A 440 -6.91 1.77 2.45
C ALA A 440 -5.82 0.72 2.24
N TYR A 441 -4.63 1.12 1.83
CA TYR A 441 -3.41 0.37 1.64
C TYR A 441 -2.68 0.29 2.98
N TYR A 442 -2.06 1.38 3.43
CA TYR A 442 -1.45 1.60 4.75
C TYR A 442 -2.37 1.48 5.98
N LYS A 443 -3.69 1.31 5.83
CA LYS A 443 -4.47 0.75 6.94
C LYS A 443 -5.11 -0.61 6.64
N GLN A 444 -5.29 -1.03 5.38
CA GLN A 444 -6.10 -2.16 4.85
C GLN A 444 -7.64 -2.01 4.93
N ILE A 445 -8.28 -1.41 3.93
CA ILE A 445 -9.72 -1.62 3.69
C ILE A 445 -9.86 -2.26 2.32
N SER A 446 -10.43 -3.47 2.28
CA SER A 446 -11.00 -4.07 1.07
C SER A 446 -12.30 -3.38 0.72
N GLY A 447 -12.69 -3.41 -0.56
CA GLY A 447 -13.84 -2.63 -1.03
C GLY A 447 -13.58 -1.12 -1.09
N VAL A 448 -12.32 -0.69 -0.94
CA VAL A 448 -11.85 0.62 -1.43
C VAL A 448 -11.14 0.44 -2.76
N PHE A 449 -10.17 -0.48 -2.84
CA PHE A 449 -9.44 -0.75 -4.06
C PHE A 449 -8.99 -2.21 -4.16
N ASP A 450 -8.82 -2.67 -5.40
CA ASP A 450 -8.41 -4.02 -5.76
C ASP A 450 -6.96 -4.02 -6.26
N THR A 451 -6.28 -5.17 -6.14
CA THR A 451 -4.86 -5.32 -6.50
C THR A 451 -4.63 -6.10 -7.80
N ASP A 452 -5.70 -6.34 -8.55
CA ASP A 452 -5.73 -7.14 -9.78
C ASP A 452 -5.74 -6.31 -11.07
N PHE A 453 -5.50 -4.99 -10.99
CA PHE A 453 -5.47 -4.14 -12.20
C PHE A 453 -4.59 -4.81 -13.27
N PRO A 454 -5.13 -5.05 -14.48
CA PRO A 454 -4.48 -5.98 -15.38
C PRO A 454 -3.07 -5.51 -15.74
N LYS A 455 -2.11 -6.43 -15.68
CA LYS A 455 -0.73 -6.16 -16.10
C LYS A 455 -0.57 -6.15 -17.62
N GLU A 456 -1.58 -6.65 -18.32
CA GLU A 456 -1.71 -6.75 -19.78
C GLU A 456 -3.20 -6.53 -20.11
N PRO A 457 -3.56 -6.03 -21.32
CA PRO A 457 -4.96 -5.77 -21.67
C PRO A 457 -5.80 -7.05 -21.60
N PRO A 458 -7.01 -7.02 -21.00
CA PRO A 458 -7.84 -8.20 -20.81
C PRO A 458 -8.40 -8.79 -22.11
N TYR A 459 -8.31 -8.03 -23.20
CA TYR A 459 -8.65 -8.41 -24.56
C TYR A 459 -7.54 -7.95 -25.49
N TYR A 460 -6.90 -8.88 -26.21
CA TYR A 460 -5.98 -8.55 -27.30
C TYR A 460 -6.77 -8.43 -28.62
N PHE A 461 -6.77 -7.23 -29.18
CA PHE A 461 -7.34 -6.92 -30.49
C PHE A 461 -6.40 -5.97 -31.25
N ASN A 462 -6.73 -5.61 -32.49
CA ASN A 462 -6.03 -4.53 -33.18
C ASN A 462 -6.42 -3.18 -32.54
N PHE A 463 -5.69 -2.76 -31.52
CA PHE A 463 -5.98 -1.56 -30.72
C PHE A 463 -6.10 -0.30 -31.57
N THR A 464 -5.41 -0.26 -32.72
CA THR A 464 -5.37 0.86 -33.66
C THR A 464 -6.24 0.66 -34.90
N ALA A 465 -7.23 -0.26 -34.89
CA ALA A 465 -8.26 -0.34 -35.93
C ALA A 465 -9.30 0.78 -35.76
N ASP A 466 -9.87 1.27 -36.86
CA ASP A 466 -10.90 2.33 -36.80
C ASP A 466 -12.33 1.78 -36.57
N ASP A 467 -12.60 0.54 -37.01
CA ASP A 467 -13.84 -0.20 -36.69
C ASP A 467 -13.54 -1.26 -35.62
N LEU A 468 -14.28 -1.21 -34.51
CA LEU A 468 -14.07 -2.03 -33.31
C LEU A 468 -15.43 -2.49 -32.73
N PRO A 469 -15.62 -3.79 -32.46
CA PRO A 469 -16.89 -4.31 -31.94
C PRO A 469 -17.38 -3.63 -30.66
N LEU A 470 -18.65 -3.19 -30.64
CA LEU A 470 -19.23 -2.41 -29.54
C LEU A 470 -19.18 -3.12 -28.17
N ASN A 471 -19.05 -4.45 -28.13
CA ASN A 471 -18.87 -5.19 -26.88
C ASN A 471 -17.51 -4.93 -26.20
N LEU A 472 -16.51 -4.42 -26.94
CA LEU A 472 -15.23 -3.96 -26.38
C LEU A 472 -15.33 -2.52 -25.82
N SER A 473 -16.29 -1.73 -26.28
CA SER A 473 -16.49 -0.34 -25.85
C SER A 473 -16.92 -0.20 -24.39
N THR A 474 -17.41 -1.26 -23.74
CA THR A 474 -17.83 -1.22 -22.34
C THR A 474 -16.68 -1.62 -21.41
N SER A 475 -16.20 -0.69 -20.60
CA SER A 475 -15.21 -0.98 -19.54
C SER A 475 -15.86 -1.61 -18.30
N ASP A 476 -15.06 -2.09 -17.37
CA ASP A 476 -15.49 -2.30 -15.99
C ASP A 476 -15.30 -1.00 -15.19
N LYS A 477 -16.00 -0.85 -14.05
CA LYS A 477 -15.76 0.28 -13.13
C LYS A 477 -15.14 -0.26 -11.85
N GLY A 478 -13.92 0.15 -11.54
CA GLY A 478 -13.18 -0.38 -10.39
C GLY A 478 -12.06 0.54 -9.95
N THR A 479 -11.86 0.63 -8.64
CA THR A 479 -10.72 1.30 -8.04
C THR A 479 -9.55 0.31 -8.05
N LYS A 480 -8.72 0.24 -9.11
CA LYS A 480 -7.73 -0.85 -9.22
C LYS A 480 -6.28 -0.38 -9.23
N ALA A 481 -5.40 -1.21 -8.66
CA ALA A 481 -3.97 -0.98 -8.49
C ALA A 481 -3.16 -2.24 -8.87
N THR A 482 -1.88 -2.05 -9.22
CA THR A 482 -0.86 -3.09 -9.47
C THR A 482 0.44 -2.46 -9.00
N VAL A 483 1.08 -3.08 -8.02
CA VAL A 483 1.94 -2.34 -7.09
C VAL A 483 3.34 -2.95 -7.12
N VAL A 484 4.44 -2.16 -7.13
CA VAL A 484 5.71 -2.47 -7.83
C VAL A 484 7.00 -2.59 -6.97
N GLU A 485 7.92 -3.49 -7.38
CA GLU A 485 8.93 -4.16 -6.51
C GLU A 485 9.87 -3.12 -5.93
N PHE A 486 10.09 -3.07 -4.61
CA PHE A 486 11.15 -2.21 -4.09
C PHE A 486 12.47 -2.57 -4.76
N ASN A 487 13.07 -1.55 -5.36
CA ASN A 487 14.31 -1.66 -6.09
C ASN A 487 14.23 -2.54 -7.36
N SER A 488 13.05 -3.01 -7.81
CA SER A 488 12.94 -3.61 -9.16
C SER A 488 13.23 -2.58 -10.22
N THR A 489 13.80 -3.08 -11.31
CA THR A 489 13.67 -2.44 -12.61
C THR A 489 12.29 -2.64 -13.21
N VAL A 490 11.55 -1.55 -13.33
CA VAL A 490 10.20 -1.49 -13.92
C VAL A 490 10.30 -1.05 -15.37
N GLU A 491 9.41 -1.58 -16.17
CA GLU A 491 9.04 -1.16 -17.51
C GLU A 491 7.51 -1.10 -17.58
N ILE A 492 6.97 -0.03 -18.18
CA ILE A 492 5.54 0.10 -18.47
C ILE A 492 5.43 0.52 -19.92
N VAL A 493 4.80 -0.30 -20.74
CA VAL A 493 4.44 -0.01 -22.12
C VAL A 493 2.98 0.39 -22.14
N PHE A 494 2.70 1.66 -22.40
CA PHE A 494 1.35 2.15 -22.59
C PHE A 494 0.94 2.03 -24.06
N GLN A 495 -0.33 1.73 -24.34
CA GLN A 495 -0.87 1.57 -25.70
C GLN A 495 -2.17 2.37 -25.84
N GLY A 496 -2.22 3.32 -26.77
CA GLY A 496 -3.47 3.96 -27.18
C GLY A 496 -4.39 2.96 -27.90
N THR A 497 -5.70 3.14 -27.73
CA THR A 497 -6.73 2.34 -28.39
C THR A 497 -7.77 3.24 -29.05
N ASN A 498 -8.46 2.73 -30.07
CA ASN A 498 -9.51 3.43 -30.79
C ASN A 498 -10.94 3.21 -30.25
N LEU A 499 -11.09 2.50 -29.12
CA LEU A 499 -12.41 2.25 -28.52
C LEU A 499 -13.16 3.56 -28.24
N VAL A 500 -14.43 3.59 -28.69
CA VAL A 500 -15.39 4.72 -28.66
C VAL A 500 -14.90 5.99 -29.35
N ALA A 501 -13.82 6.57 -28.84
CA ALA A 501 -13.14 7.72 -29.41
C ALA A 501 -11.66 7.69 -28.97
N GLY A 502 -10.82 6.98 -29.73
CA GLY A 502 -9.39 6.96 -29.46
C GLY A 502 -8.74 8.34 -29.50
N LEU A 503 -7.84 8.60 -28.56
CA LEU A 503 -7.17 9.90 -28.39
C LEU A 503 -5.75 9.71 -27.88
N ASN A 504 -4.94 10.78 -27.93
CA ASN A 504 -3.71 10.84 -27.14
C ASN A 504 -4.03 10.99 -25.65
N HIS A 505 -3.31 10.26 -24.81
CA HIS A 505 -3.52 10.16 -23.36
C HIS A 505 -2.31 10.70 -22.55
N PRO A 506 -2.49 11.71 -21.67
CA PRO A 506 -1.42 12.27 -20.81
C PRO A 506 -1.25 11.46 -19.52
N LEU A 507 -0.17 10.69 -19.36
CA LEU A 507 0.01 9.74 -18.26
C LEU A 507 1.15 10.17 -17.30
N HIS A 508 0.80 10.66 -16.10
CA HIS A 508 1.74 11.08 -15.05
C HIS A 508 1.95 10.00 -13.98
N LEU A 509 3.19 9.69 -13.56
CA LEU A 509 3.52 8.70 -12.52
C LEU A 509 3.87 9.38 -11.18
N HIS A 510 2.96 9.35 -10.21
CA HIS A 510 3.09 10.15 -8.98
C HIS A 510 4.34 9.86 -8.14
N GLY A 511 5.12 10.89 -7.84
CA GLY A 511 6.33 10.79 -7.03
C GLY A 511 7.42 9.89 -7.58
N TYR A 512 7.43 9.68 -8.88
CA TYR A 512 8.49 9.01 -9.58
C TYR A 512 8.90 9.80 -10.81
N SER A 513 10.14 9.55 -11.21
CA SER A 513 10.58 9.84 -12.55
C SER A 513 11.03 8.54 -13.21
N PHE A 514 10.90 8.49 -14.53
CA PHE A 514 11.10 7.32 -15.36
C PHE A 514 11.71 7.70 -16.70
N TYR A 515 12.54 6.83 -17.24
CA TYR A 515 13.18 6.97 -18.53
C TYR A 515 12.20 6.57 -19.65
N VAL A 516 11.85 7.46 -20.58
CA VAL A 516 11.08 7.06 -21.77
C VAL A 516 12.03 6.36 -22.76
N VAL A 517 11.97 5.04 -22.84
CA VAL A 517 12.95 4.24 -23.60
C VAL A 517 12.51 3.92 -25.03
N GLY A 518 11.23 4.01 -25.33
CA GLY A 518 10.72 3.87 -26.70
C GLY A 518 9.32 4.43 -26.85
N ALA A 519 8.93 4.69 -28.10
CA ALA A 519 7.56 4.98 -28.50
C ALA A 519 7.39 4.60 -29.97
N GLY A 520 6.17 4.31 -30.41
CA GLY A 520 5.89 3.88 -31.78
C GLY A 520 4.41 3.96 -32.14
N PHE A 521 4.09 3.58 -33.38
CA PHE A 521 2.73 3.48 -33.90
C PHE A 521 2.34 2.03 -34.18
N GLY A 522 1.03 1.78 -34.27
CA GLY A 522 0.45 0.44 -34.32
C GLY A 522 0.34 -0.22 -32.94
N ASN A 523 0.21 -1.53 -32.93
CA ASN A 523 0.20 -2.35 -31.71
C ASN A 523 1.64 -2.69 -31.32
N PHE A 524 2.00 -2.51 -30.05
CA PHE A 524 3.34 -2.87 -29.56
C PHE A 524 3.68 -4.35 -29.77
N ASN A 525 4.90 -4.61 -30.22
CA ASN A 525 5.45 -5.96 -30.39
C ASN A 525 6.64 -6.19 -29.45
N ASN A 526 6.46 -7.09 -28.47
CA ASN A 526 7.44 -7.39 -27.43
C ASN A 526 8.73 -8.10 -27.90
N VAL A 527 8.87 -8.44 -29.20
CA VAL A 527 10.06 -9.07 -29.79
C VAL A 527 10.82 -8.13 -30.76
N THR A 528 10.12 -7.26 -31.49
CA THR A 528 10.77 -6.29 -32.40
C THR A 528 11.08 -4.98 -31.70
N ASP A 529 10.12 -4.43 -30.96
CA ASP A 529 10.16 -3.03 -30.56
C ASP A 529 11.17 -2.75 -29.44
N PRO A 530 11.40 -3.66 -28.46
CA PRO A 530 12.50 -3.54 -27.51
C PRO A 530 13.91 -3.48 -28.13
N LYS A 531 14.08 -3.88 -29.40
CA LYS A 531 15.36 -3.74 -30.11
C LYS A 531 15.63 -2.28 -30.53
N GLY A 532 14.59 -1.47 -30.65
CA GLY A 532 14.66 -0.04 -30.92
C GLY A 532 14.75 0.84 -29.66
N TYR A 533 14.74 0.24 -28.46
CA TYR A 533 14.76 1.02 -27.22
C TYR A 533 16.09 1.77 -27.02
N ASN A 534 15.97 3.05 -26.70
CA ASN A 534 17.09 3.82 -26.19
C ASN A 534 17.38 3.42 -24.74
N LEU A 535 18.45 2.64 -24.56
CA LEU A 535 19.02 2.25 -23.25
C LEU A 535 20.37 2.94 -22.98
N VAL A 536 20.64 4.04 -23.68
CA VAL A 536 21.88 4.85 -23.60
C VAL A 536 21.60 6.20 -22.95
N ASP A 537 20.68 6.99 -23.50
CA ASP A 537 20.30 8.33 -23.03
C ASP A 537 18.78 8.67 -23.13
N PRO A 538 17.85 7.74 -22.77
CA PRO A 538 16.42 8.03 -22.71
C PRO A 538 16.10 9.11 -21.66
N PRO A 539 15.18 10.06 -21.92
CA PRO A 539 14.89 11.16 -21.01
C PRO A 539 14.18 10.67 -19.73
N GLU A 540 14.73 11.00 -18.56
CA GLU A 540 14.05 10.90 -17.27
C GLU A 540 12.96 11.99 -17.18
N VAL A 541 11.69 11.56 -17.05
CA VAL A 541 10.51 12.42 -16.99
C VAL A 541 9.54 11.89 -15.93
N ASN A 542 8.46 12.59 -15.61
CA ASN A 542 7.42 12.13 -14.69
C ASN A 542 6.05 11.97 -15.38
N THR A 543 5.89 12.47 -16.62
CA THR A 543 4.65 12.41 -17.40
C THR A 543 4.96 12.09 -18.88
N VAL A 544 4.27 11.09 -19.45
CA VAL A 544 4.42 10.68 -20.85
C VAL A 544 3.11 10.87 -21.63
N GLY A 545 3.21 11.33 -22.88
CA GLY A 545 2.08 11.33 -23.81
C GLY A 545 2.05 10.01 -24.58
N VAL A 546 0.89 9.35 -24.59
CA VAL A 546 0.69 8.07 -25.29
C VAL A 546 -0.19 8.33 -26.52
N PRO A 547 0.29 8.03 -27.75
CA PRO A 547 -0.43 8.40 -28.97
C PRO A 547 -1.63 7.49 -29.23
N LYS A 548 -2.71 8.05 -29.80
CA LYS A 548 -3.97 7.35 -30.17
C LYS A 548 -3.71 5.99 -30.83
N ASN A 549 -2.98 6.01 -31.94
CA ASN A 549 -2.69 4.85 -32.78
C ASN A 549 -1.30 4.26 -32.48
N GLY A 550 -0.87 4.21 -31.21
CA GLY A 550 0.49 3.80 -30.89
C GLY A 550 0.77 3.58 -29.40
N TRP A 551 2.06 3.49 -29.06
CA TRP A 551 2.52 3.08 -27.74
C TRP A 551 3.71 3.90 -27.23
N ALA A 552 3.95 3.87 -25.91
CA ALA A 552 5.10 4.49 -25.25
C ALA A 552 5.63 3.58 -24.12
N ALA A 553 6.90 3.20 -24.19
CA ALA A 553 7.59 2.37 -23.22
C ALA A 553 8.46 3.22 -22.27
N VAL A 554 8.24 3.08 -20.96
CA VAL A 554 8.96 3.80 -19.91
C VAL A 554 9.63 2.83 -18.95
N ARG A 555 10.84 3.12 -18.48
CA ARG A 555 11.60 2.31 -17.51
C ARG A 555 12.00 3.10 -16.28
N PHE A 556 11.91 2.52 -15.09
CA PHE A 556 12.41 3.16 -13.86
C PHE A 556 12.85 2.13 -12.82
N ARG A 557 13.37 2.58 -11.67
CA ARG A 557 13.65 1.68 -10.55
C ARG A 557 12.83 2.09 -9.34
N ALA A 558 12.01 1.17 -8.83
CA ALA A 558 11.01 1.39 -7.78
C ALA A 558 11.63 1.60 -6.36
N LYS A 559 12.40 2.68 -6.19
CA LYS A 559 13.30 2.95 -5.05
C LYS A 559 12.72 3.82 -3.91
N ASN A 560 11.54 4.40 -4.09
CA ASN A 560 10.81 5.12 -3.03
C ASN A 560 9.69 4.24 -2.46
N PRO A 561 9.81 3.77 -1.19
CA PRO A 561 8.83 2.89 -0.56
C PRO A 561 7.59 3.62 -0.01
N GLY A 562 6.43 2.98 -0.10
CA GLY A 562 5.16 3.42 0.47
C GLY A 562 4.37 4.40 -0.38
N LYS A 563 4.97 5.05 -1.38
CA LYS A 563 4.27 6.03 -2.21
C LYS A 563 3.39 5.37 -3.27
N LEU A 564 2.20 5.93 -3.49
CA LEU A 564 1.38 5.64 -4.67
C LEU A 564 1.98 6.41 -5.84
N ALA A 565 2.63 5.71 -6.77
CA ALA A 565 2.73 6.24 -8.12
C ALA A 565 1.47 5.94 -8.90
N THR A 566 0.40 6.61 -8.49
CA THR A 566 -0.77 6.87 -9.31
C THR A 566 -0.32 7.19 -10.74
N ILE A 567 -0.69 6.37 -11.73
CA ILE A 567 -0.61 6.73 -13.14
C ILE A 567 -1.88 7.50 -13.44
N PHE A 568 -1.73 8.78 -13.73
CA PHE A 568 -2.83 9.71 -13.87
C PHE A 568 -3.08 10.10 -15.33
N CYS A 569 -4.21 9.65 -15.92
CA CYS A 569 -4.66 10.15 -17.22
C CYS A 569 -5.39 11.48 -17.05
N ARG A 570 -4.83 12.56 -17.58
CA ARG A 570 -5.39 13.92 -17.39
C ARG A 570 -6.55 14.27 -18.33
N ARG A 571 -6.77 13.50 -19.40
CA ARG A 571 -7.78 13.78 -20.43
C ARG A 571 -9.13 13.15 -20.12
N TRP A 572 -10.19 13.94 -20.34
CA TRP A 572 -11.62 13.72 -20.06
C TRP A 572 -12.08 13.98 -18.62
N GLY A 573 -13.24 14.62 -18.52
CA GLY A 573 -13.90 15.04 -17.27
C GLY A 573 -14.71 13.93 -16.62
N VAL A 574 -14.02 12.86 -16.20
CA VAL A 574 -14.53 12.00 -15.13
C VAL A 574 -13.97 12.56 -13.83
N VAL A 575 -14.80 12.99 -12.87
CA VAL A 575 -14.34 13.43 -11.52
C VAL A 575 -13.48 12.34 -10.88
N HIS A 576 -13.86 11.10 -11.14
CA HIS A 576 -13.08 9.88 -10.91
C HIS A 576 -11.91 9.74 -11.89
N ALA A 577 -11.10 10.81 -12.00
CA ALA A 577 -9.66 10.76 -11.89
C ALA A 577 -9.06 9.40 -12.29
N LEU A 578 -8.67 9.20 -13.55
CA LEU A 578 -8.08 7.93 -14.00
C LEU A 578 -6.73 7.75 -13.27
N SER A 579 -6.74 7.08 -12.11
CA SER A 579 -5.69 7.20 -11.08
C SER A 579 -5.24 5.82 -10.60
N PHE A 580 -4.41 5.19 -11.41
CA PHE A 580 -3.97 3.81 -11.20
C PHE A 580 -2.79 3.72 -10.21
N GLY A 581 -2.99 3.19 -9.01
CA GLY A 581 -1.96 3.17 -7.96
C GLY A 581 -0.79 2.21 -8.23
N THR A 582 0.30 2.67 -8.86
CA THR A 582 1.60 1.97 -8.90
C THR A 582 2.32 2.14 -7.56
N THR A 583 1.76 1.63 -6.47
CA THR A 583 2.37 1.85 -5.16
C THR A 583 3.72 1.10 -5.03
N TYR A 584 4.47 1.35 -3.96
CA TYR A 584 5.77 0.69 -3.75
C TYR A 584 5.96 0.26 -2.31
N LYS A 585 6.93 -0.63 -2.10
CA LYS A 585 7.32 -1.10 -0.77
C LYS A 585 8.79 -0.78 -0.50
N LEU A 586 9.29 -1.24 0.64
CA LEU A 586 10.71 -1.45 0.96
C LEU A 586 11.06 -2.93 0.73
N GLY A 587 12.35 -3.27 0.56
CA GLY A 587 12.91 -4.52 0.00
C GLY A 587 12.47 -5.91 0.48
N TYR A 588 11.18 -6.26 0.45
CA TYR A 588 10.62 -7.61 0.72
C TYR A 588 9.61 -7.94 -0.42
N GLY A 589 9.73 -9.05 -1.15
CA GLY A 589 9.00 -9.37 -2.40
C GLY A 589 7.47 -9.15 -2.54
N ASN A 590 6.94 -9.23 -3.76
CA ASN A 590 5.57 -8.90 -4.16
C ASN A 590 4.41 -9.82 -3.80
N CYS A 591 3.22 -9.29 -3.43
CA CYS A 591 2.02 -10.08 -3.14
C CYS A 591 0.63 -9.39 -3.31
N ALA A 592 0.02 -9.43 -4.49
CA ALA A 592 -1.43 -9.21 -4.56
C ALA A 592 -2.10 -10.36 -3.79
N TYR A 593 -3.33 -10.16 -3.34
CA TYR A 593 -4.47 -10.69 -4.10
C TYR A 593 -5.80 -10.09 -3.61
N SER A 594 -6.71 -10.01 -4.56
CA SER A 594 -8.16 -9.88 -4.44
C SER A 594 -8.75 -11.21 -3.86
N GLU A 595 -10.06 -11.47 -3.77
CA GLU A 595 -11.20 -10.93 -4.52
C GLU A 595 -12.54 -11.12 -3.78
N GLU A 596 -13.65 -10.91 -4.52
CA GLU A 596 -15.00 -10.61 -4.03
C GLU A 596 -15.88 -11.82 -3.72
N TRP A 597 -17.18 -11.55 -3.46
CA TRP A 597 -18.28 -12.49 -3.68
C TRP A 597 -19.48 -11.79 -4.36
N HIS A 598 -20.10 -12.51 -5.30
CA HIS A 598 -21.36 -12.24 -6.01
C HIS A 598 -21.33 -11.52 -7.38
N HIS A 599 -22.45 -11.68 -8.10
CA HIS A 599 -22.65 -11.76 -9.55
C HIS A 599 -24.16 -11.46 -9.82
N PRO A 600 -24.66 -11.30 -11.07
CA PRO A 600 -24.04 -11.56 -12.40
C PRO A 600 -24.24 -10.38 -13.40
N LYS A 601 -23.79 -10.31 -14.68
CA LYS A 601 -23.04 -11.14 -15.68
C LYS A 601 -22.08 -10.15 -16.42
N ILE A 602 -20.91 -10.52 -16.95
CA ILE A 602 -20.62 -11.19 -18.26
C ILE A 602 -19.14 -11.72 -18.24
N LYS A 603 -18.63 -12.38 -19.30
CA LYS A 603 -17.32 -13.05 -19.35
C LYS A 603 -16.28 -12.44 -20.33
N CYS A 604 -15.02 -12.72 -20.01
CA CYS A 604 -13.76 -12.50 -20.76
C CYS A 604 -13.67 -13.26 -22.11
N PRO A 605 -12.63 -13.01 -22.96
CA PRO A 605 -11.35 -13.73 -22.82
C PRO A 605 -10.05 -12.90 -23.14
N THR A 606 -9.06 -12.90 -22.24
CA THR A 606 -7.70 -13.53 -22.39
C THR A 606 -6.59 -12.60 -22.95
N GLU A 607 -5.31 -12.66 -22.52
CA GLU A 607 -4.61 -13.65 -21.67
C GLU A 607 -3.42 -13.04 -20.85
N THR A 608 -2.55 -13.88 -20.30
CA THR A 608 -1.58 -13.60 -19.22
C THR A 608 -0.17 -13.13 -19.63
N SER A 609 0.43 -12.25 -18.80
CA SER A 609 1.83 -12.39 -18.35
C SER A 609 2.08 -11.76 -16.96
N VAL A 610 3.18 -12.12 -16.30
CA VAL A 610 3.45 -11.82 -14.88
C VAL A 610 4.88 -11.37 -14.67
N TYR A 611 5.02 -10.30 -13.90
CA TYR A 611 6.28 -9.65 -13.64
C TYR A 611 6.31 -9.08 -12.21
N ALA A 612 7.44 -9.22 -11.51
CA ALA A 612 7.54 -9.08 -10.06
C ALA A 612 7.35 -7.64 -9.64
N SER A 613 6.43 -7.37 -8.71
CA SER A 613 6.05 -6.01 -8.30
C SER A 613 6.22 -5.83 -6.74
N MET A 614 5.69 -4.93 -5.92
CA MET A 614 5.75 -5.05 -4.44
C MET A 614 4.50 -4.47 -3.78
N LEU A 615 3.47 -5.29 -3.83
CA LEU A 615 2.13 -5.08 -3.29
C LEU A 615 2.10 -4.81 -1.78
N GLU A 616 0.94 -4.36 -1.31
CA GLU A 616 0.69 -4.03 0.08
C GLU A 616 -0.84 -4.07 0.17
N SER A 617 -1.33 -5.31 -0.02
CA SER A 617 -2.74 -5.64 -0.27
C SER A 617 -3.65 -5.25 0.89
N ALA A 618 -4.97 -5.21 0.66
CA ALA A 618 -5.90 -4.44 1.49
C ALA A 618 -7.18 -5.22 1.89
N TRP A 619 -7.25 -5.70 3.14
CA TRP A 619 -8.42 -6.38 3.70
C TRP A 619 -9.03 -5.65 4.90
N LEU A 620 -10.29 -5.19 4.74
CA LEU A 620 -11.17 -4.81 5.83
C LEU A 620 -11.71 -6.09 6.45
N LEU A 621 -11.43 -6.31 7.72
CA LEU A 621 -11.98 -7.41 8.49
C LEU A 621 -13.02 -6.85 9.46
N GLN A 622 -14.28 -6.80 9.04
CA GLN A 622 -15.42 -6.50 9.91
C GLN A 622 -15.70 -7.71 10.80
N VAL A 623 -15.29 -7.66 12.07
CA VAL A 623 -15.63 -8.70 13.05
C VAL A 623 -17.05 -8.45 13.52
N LYS A 624 -18.01 -9.26 13.05
CA LYS A 624 -19.45 -9.07 13.30
C LYS A 624 -20.17 -10.38 13.60
N SER A 625 -21.41 -10.29 14.08
CA SER A 625 -22.20 -11.49 14.44
C SER A 625 -23.15 -11.89 13.32
N SER A 626 -23.06 -13.13 12.83
CA SER A 626 -23.86 -13.63 11.70
C SER A 626 -24.45 -15.03 11.95
N PRO A 627 -25.67 -15.33 11.48
CA PRO A 627 -26.28 -16.65 11.64
C PRO A 627 -25.64 -17.69 10.73
N HIS A 628 -25.32 -18.86 11.29
CA HIS A 628 -24.79 -20.01 10.56
C HIS A 628 -25.50 -21.29 10.99
N THR A 629 -25.89 -22.11 10.01
CA THR A 629 -26.57 -23.39 10.22
C THR A 629 -25.61 -24.55 10.01
N ARG A 630 -25.48 -25.44 11.01
CA ARG A 630 -24.76 -26.73 10.96
C ARG A 630 -25.42 -27.72 11.91
N LEU A 631 -25.28 -29.03 11.66
CA LEU A 631 -25.81 -30.09 12.53
C LEU A 631 -27.29 -29.86 12.92
N CYS A 632 -28.13 -29.53 11.93
CA CYS A 632 -29.56 -29.21 12.06
C CYS A 632 -29.89 -27.95 12.89
N SER A 633 -28.90 -27.19 13.36
CA SER A 633 -29.07 -26.05 14.27
C SER A 633 -28.53 -24.75 13.67
N THR A 634 -29.24 -23.64 13.87
CA THR A 634 -28.81 -22.30 13.46
C THR A 634 -28.48 -21.47 14.70
N LYS A 635 -27.24 -20.97 14.80
CA LYS A 635 -26.82 -20.01 15.83
C LYS A 635 -26.14 -18.80 15.20
N LYS A 636 -26.13 -17.67 15.90
CA LYS A 636 -25.21 -16.58 15.59
C LYS A 636 -23.82 -16.91 16.13
N ILE A 637 -22.80 -16.71 15.31
CA ILE A 637 -21.38 -16.82 15.68
C ILE A 637 -20.68 -15.49 15.36
N LEU A 638 -19.46 -15.30 15.90
CA LEU A 638 -18.57 -14.23 15.42
C LEU A 638 -17.97 -14.67 14.08
N THR A 639 -17.94 -13.77 13.11
CA THR A 639 -17.39 -13.98 11.77
C THR A 639 -16.65 -12.75 11.29
N VAL A 640 -15.81 -12.94 10.27
CA VAL A 640 -15.18 -11.82 9.56
C VAL A 640 -15.91 -11.63 8.23
N ASN A 641 -16.39 -10.41 7.99
CA ASN A 641 -17.18 -10.03 6.81
C ASN A 641 -18.45 -10.87 6.61
N GLY A 642 -18.89 -11.63 7.62
CA GLY A 642 -20.02 -12.57 7.54
C GLY A 642 -19.63 -14.01 7.15
N GLN A 643 -18.35 -14.31 6.95
CA GLN A 643 -17.85 -15.62 6.50
C GLN A 643 -17.36 -16.49 7.69
N PHE A 644 -17.60 -17.80 7.60
CA PHE A 644 -16.99 -18.83 8.46
C PHE A 644 -16.57 -20.06 7.61
N PRO A 645 -15.26 -20.36 7.47
CA PRO A 645 -14.11 -19.59 7.96
C PRO A 645 -14.07 -18.16 7.40
N GLY A 646 -13.26 -17.30 8.01
CA GLY A 646 -13.01 -15.96 7.49
C GLY A 646 -12.26 -15.96 6.15
N PRO A 647 -12.16 -14.79 5.49
CA PRO A 647 -11.56 -14.68 4.17
C PRO A 647 -10.11 -15.18 4.15
N THR A 648 -9.74 -15.84 3.05
CA THR A 648 -8.33 -16.18 2.79
C THR A 648 -7.61 -14.94 2.26
N LEU A 649 -6.56 -14.52 2.95
CA LEU A 649 -5.75 -13.36 2.60
C LEU A 649 -4.65 -13.86 1.67
N HIS A 650 -4.90 -13.83 0.36
CA HIS A 650 -3.95 -14.32 -0.62
C HIS A 650 -2.82 -13.30 -0.81
N VAL A 651 -1.59 -13.80 -0.79
CA VAL A 651 -0.32 -13.09 -0.85
C VAL A 651 0.76 -14.03 -1.44
N HIS A 652 2.01 -13.69 -1.26
CA HIS A 652 3.22 -14.27 -1.83
C HIS A 652 4.35 -13.99 -0.80
N ARG A 653 5.62 -14.27 -1.13
CA ARG A 653 6.73 -13.74 -0.32
C ARG A 653 6.83 -12.24 -0.37
N GLY A 654 6.79 -11.60 0.79
CA GLY A 654 7.36 -10.28 1.04
C GLY A 654 6.40 -9.13 1.32
N ASP A 655 5.09 -9.34 1.25
CA ASP A 655 4.17 -8.20 1.32
C ASP A 655 4.17 -7.48 2.64
N LYS A 656 3.96 -6.17 2.54
CA LYS A 656 3.37 -5.44 3.64
C LYS A 656 1.87 -5.77 3.64
N MET A 657 1.54 -6.91 4.21
CA MET A 657 0.21 -7.03 4.78
C MET A 657 0.09 -5.97 5.89
N ILE A 658 -1.08 -5.40 5.99
CA ILE A 658 -1.53 -4.51 7.06
C ILE A 658 -2.86 -5.17 7.52
N ILE A 659 -3.78 -4.63 8.31
CA ILE A 659 -5.19 -5.09 8.39
C ILE A 659 -6.02 -3.96 9.05
N LYS A 660 -7.16 -3.50 8.49
CA LYS A 660 -8.18 -2.79 9.31
C LYS A 660 -9.13 -3.82 9.86
N VAL A 661 -9.07 -3.98 11.16
CA VAL A 661 -10.17 -4.58 11.90
C VAL A 661 -11.14 -3.46 12.26
N HIS A 662 -12.40 -3.64 11.89
CA HIS A 662 -13.51 -2.92 12.52
C HIS A 662 -14.23 -3.91 13.43
N ASN A 663 -14.24 -3.64 14.74
CA ASN A 663 -14.88 -4.52 15.69
C ASN A 663 -16.35 -4.13 15.86
N GLU A 664 -17.23 -4.76 15.07
CA GLU A 664 -18.69 -4.62 15.15
C GLU A 664 -19.31 -5.62 16.14
N ALA A 665 -18.49 -6.40 16.86
CA ALA A 665 -18.93 -7.35 17.87
C ALA A 665 -19.04 -6.72 19.26
N LYS A 666 -19.86 -7.34 20.13
CA LYS A 666 -20.07 -6.95 21.54
C LYS A 666 -18.91 -7.32 22.49
N TYR A 667 -17.75 -7.72 21.97
CA TYR A 667 -16.60 -8.19 22.75
C TYR A 667 -15.35 -7.42 22.33
N ASN A 668 -14.44 -7.16 23.28
CA ASN A 668 -13.08 -6.72 22.95
C ASN A 668 -12.40 -7.76 22.05
N MET A 669 -11.61 -7.31 21.08
CA MET A 669 -10.99 -8.19 20.08
C MET A 669 -9.62 -7.70 19.62
N THR A 670 -8.73 -8.63 19.29
CA THR A 670 -7.50 -8.42 18.51
C THR A 670 -7.36 -9.53 17.48
N LEU A 671 -6.50 -9.37 16.47
CA LEU A 671 -6.21 -10.41 15.48
C LEU A 671 -4.68 -10.59 15.34
N HIS A 672 -4.23 -11.84 15.19
CA HIS A 672 -2.84 -12.27 15.12
C HIS A 672 -2.58 -13.17 13.88
N TRP A 673 -1.30 -13.35 13.55
CA TRP A 673 -0.77 -13.81 12.26
C TRP A 673 0.46 -14.70 12.51
N HIS A 674 0.30 -16.02 12.43
CA HIS A 674 1.36 -16.98 12.78
C HIS A 674 2.59 -16.82 11.87
N GLY A 675 3.78 -16.83 12.47
CA GLY A 675 5.07 -16.81 11.75
C GLY A 675 5.43 -15.50 11.05
N VAL A 676 4.53 -14.50 11.05
CA VAL A 676 4.75 -13.25 10.34
C VAL A 676 5.76 -12.36 11.07
N ARG A 677 6.85 -12.01 10.40
CA ARG A 677 7.94 -11.25 11.01
C ARG A 677 7.64 -9.75 11.16
N GLN A 678 7.30 -9.33 12.38
CA GLN A 678 6.92 -7.94 12.73
C GLN A 678 8.10 -6.94 12.83
N ALA A 679 8.94 -6.85 11.79
CA ALA A 679 10.16 -6.06 11.81
C ALA A 679 9.92 -4.56 11.95
N ARG A 680 10.40 -3.97 13.06
CA ARG A 680 10.25 -2.56 13.45
C ARG A 680 8.83 -2.07 13.69
N ASN A 681 7.81 -2.91 13.56
CA ASN A 681 6.44 -2.57 13.93
C ASN A 681 5.81 -3.60 14.89
N PRO A 682 6.33 -3.70 16.14
CA PRO A 682 5.81 -4.61 17.15
C PRO A 682 4.31 -4.41 17.48
N TRP A 683 3.79 -3.19 17.30
CA TRP A 683 2.38 -2.84 17.48
C TRP A 683 1.42 -3.61 16.57
N SER A 684 1.92 -4.37 15.61
CA SER A 684 1.12 -5.05 14.60
C SER A 684 1.15 -6.57 14.66
N ASP A 685 1.62 -7.12 15.78
CA ASP A 685 1.62 -8.57 15.98
C ASP A 685 0.22 -9.13 16.30
N GLY A 686 -0.59 -8.48 17.15
CA GLY A 686 -1.92 -8.99 17.54
C GLY A 686 -2.18 -9.10 19.03
N PRO A 687 -1.37 -9.87 19.80
CA PRO A 687 -1.55 -10.11 21.23
C PRO A 687 -2.04 -8.95 22.08
N GLU A 688 -3.29 -9.08 22.51
CA GLU A 688 -3.89 -8.16 23.47
C GLU A 688 -3.11 -8.10 24.79
N TYR A 689 -3.05 -6.90 25.36
CA TYR A 689 -2.31 -6.57 26.57
C TYR A 689 -0.79 -6.87 26.51
N VAL A 690 -0.23 -7.21 25.33
CA VAL A 690 1.22 -7.26 25.14
C VAL A 690 1.71 -6.36 24.01
N ASN A 691 1.06 -6.25 22.84
CA ASN A 691 1.37 -5.16 21.87
C ASN A 691 0.41 -3.98 21.95
N GLN A 692 -0.84 -4.25 22.31
CA GLN A 692 -1.88 -3.25 22.19
C GLN A 692 -2.99 -3.50 23.21
N CYS A 693 -3.72 -2.43 23.56
CA CYS A 693 -5.04 -2.61 24.13
C CYS A 693 -5.96 -3.29 23.10
N PRO A 694 -6.93 -4.10 23.53
CA PRO A 694 -7.93 -4.67 22.65
C PRO A 694 -8.69 -3.61 21.85
N ILE A 695 -9.08 -3.97 20.63
CA ILE A 695 -10.00 -3.19 19.82
C ILE A 695 -11.38 -3.33 20.47
N ARG A 696 -11.91 -2.22 20.99
CA ARG A 696 -13.21 -2.20 21.67
C ARG A 696 -14.36 -2.34 20.65
N PRO A 697 -15.56 -2.74 21.09
CA PRO A 697 -16.78 -2.63 20.27
C PRO A 697 -16.94 -1.22 19.67
N GLY A 698 -17.20 -1.16 18.36
CA GLY A 698 -17.27 0.08 17.56
C GLY A 698 -15.92 0.61 17.04
N GLU A 699 -14.79 0.18 17.63
CA GLU A 699 -13.47 0.75 17.32
C GLU A 699 -12.78 0.11 16.12
N LYS A 700 -11.79 0.84 15.58
CA LYS A 700 -11.05 0.48 14.35
C LYS A 700 -9.55 0.53 14.57
N TYR A 701 -8.86 -0.58 14.31
CA TYR A 701 -7.41 -0.68 14.44
C TYR A 701 -6.71 -0.89 13.09
N THR A 702 -5.38 -0.85 13.09
CA THR A 702 -4.53 -1.06 11.92
C THR A 702 -3.28 -1.85 12.29
N TYR A 703 -3.18 -3.08 11.80
CA TYR A 703 -1.93 -3.83 11.78
C TYR A 703 -1.10 -3.41 10.55
N ARG A 704 0.24 -3.46 10.60
CA ARG A 704 1.20 -3.31 9.48
C ARG A 704 2.38 -4.25 9.65
N MET A 705 2.29 -5.44 9.07
CA MET A 705 3.28 -6.50 9.15
C MET A 705 4.04 -6.65 7.82
N LYS A 706 4.98 -7.60 7.70
CA LYS A 706 5.77 -7.71 6.47
C LYS A 706 6.45 -9.08 6.21
N LEU A 707 6.04 -9.79 5.16
CA LEU A 707 6.35 -11.21 4.89
C LEU A 707 7.75 -11.51 4.30
N SER A 708 8.82 -10.95 4.86
CA SER A 708 10.22 -10.97 4.32
C SER A 708 10.75 -12.27 3.70
N ARG A 709 10.48 -13.39 4.34
CA ARG A 709 11.09 -14.71 4.12
C ARG A 709 10.02 -15.75 3.82
N GLU A 710 8.83 -15.52 4.34
CA GLU A 710 7.68 -16.41 4.40
C GLU A 710 7.19 -16.78 2.97
N GLU A 711 7.13 -18.08 2.66
CA GLU A 711 6.65 -18.72 1.43
C GLU A 711 5.98 -20.07 1.75
N GLY A 712 4.66 -20.15 1.62
CA GLY A 712 3.88 -21.34 1.88
C GLY A 712 2.43 -21.03 2.22
N THR A 713 1.89 -21.63 3.28
CA THR A 713 0.62 -21.21 3.91
C THR A 713 0.93 -20.61 5.29
N ILE A 714 0.12 -19.65 5.76
CA ILE A 714 0.15 -19.05 7.11
C ILE A 714 -1.28 -19.01 7.66
N TRP A 715 -1.43 -18.98 8.99
CA TRP A 715 -2.71 -18.86 9.68
C TRP A 715 -2.92 -17.47 10.27
N TRP A 716 -4.15 -16.96 10.22
CA TRP A 716 -4.56 -15.78 10.98
C TRP A 716 -5.79 -16.08 11.84
N HIS A 717 -5.85 -15.49 13.04
CA HIS A 717 -6.96 -15.72 13.97
C HIS A 717 -7.19 -14.56 14.95
N ALA A 718 -8.35 -14.58 15.62
CA ALA A 718 -8.63 -13.70 16.75
C ALA A 718 -7.80 -14.05 17.98
N HIS A 719 -7.13 -13.06 18.54
CA HIS A 719 -6.26 -13.20 19.72
C HIS A 719 -6.92 -12.63 20.99
N SER A 720 -8.24 -12.77 21.10
CA SER A 720 -9.00 -12.44 22.32
C SER A 720 -9.97 -13.57 22.68
N GLY A 721 -9.72 -14.22 23.82
CA GLY A 721 -10.49 -15.37 24.30
C GLY A 721 -10.67 -16.48 23.24
N TRP A 722 -11.86 -17.08 23.21
CA TRP A 722 -12.20 -18.19 22.31
C TRP A 722 -12.61 -17.78 20.89
N ALA A 723 -12.54 -16.51 20.53
CA ALA A 723 -13.02 -16.05 19.23
C ALA A 723 -12.28 -16.72 18.05
N ARG A 724 -11.03 -17.20 18.26
CA ARG A 724 -10.26 -17.97 17.26
C ARG A 724 -11.00 -19.18 16.69
N ALA A 725 -11.94 -19.78 17.44
CA ALA A 725 -12.75 -20.91 16.96
C ALA A 725 -13.65 -20.56 15.76
N THR A 726 -14.03 -19.29 15.57
CA THR A 726 -14.89 -18.85 14.44
C THR A 726 -14.39 -17.60 13.70
N VAL A 727 -13.41 -16.90 14.26
CA VAL A 727 -12.73 -15.72 13.70
C VAL A 727 -11.29 -16.13 13.38
N HIS A 728 -11.14 -16.85 12.26
CA HIS A 728 -9.85 -17.28 11.72
C HIS A 728 -9.93 -17.39 10.19
N GLY A 729 -8.79 -17.49 9.53
CA GLY A 729 -8.69 -17.78 8.11
C GLY A 729 -7.26 -18.11 7.67
N ALA A 730 -7.11 -18.41 6.39
CA ALA A 730 -5.80 -18.65 5.80
C ALA A 730 -5.15 -17.33 5.36
N ILE A 731 -3.81 -17.28 5.41
CA ILE A 731 -2.99 -16.42 4.57
C ILE A 731 -2.26 -17.36 3.60
N ILE A 732 -2.45 -17.24 2.30
CA ILE A 732 -1.71 -18.08 1.33
C ILE A 732 -0.57 -17.27 0.76
N VAL A 733 0.64 -17.81 0.85
CA VAL A 733 1.91 -17.11 0.63
C VAL A 733 2.64 -17.77 -0.54
N TYR A 734 2.15 -17.53 -1.77
CA TYR A 734 2.78 -17.97 -3.03
C TYR A 734 4.29 -17.61 -3.12
N PRO A 735 5.11 -18.27 -3.97
CA PRO A 735 6.53 -17.89 -4.13
C PRO A 735 6.64 -16.45 -4.65
N LYS A 736 7.71 -15.72 -4.29
CA LYS A 736 7.96 -14.37 -4.84
C LYS A 736 7.78 -14.40 -6.37
N PRO A 737 6.90 -13.60 -7.00
CA PRO A 737 6.67 -13.72 -8.44
C PRO A 737 7.93 -13.39 -9.24
N GLY A 738 8.01 -13.94 -10.45
CA GLY A 738 9.28 -14.11 -11.17
C GLY A 738 10.07 -15.34 -10.71
N SER A 739 9.97 -15.72 -9.43
CA SER A 739 10.44 -17.02 -8.93
C SER A 739 9.41 -18.11 -9.22
N HIS A 740 9.77 -19.36 -8.96
CA HIS A 740 8.90 -20.51 -9.12
C HIS A 740 8.79 -21.28 -7.80
N TYR A 741 7.79 -22.15 -7.71
CA TYR A 741 7.81 -23.21 -6.71
C TYR A 741 9.08 -24.07 -6.89
N PRO A 742 9.68 -24.59 -5.81
CA PRO A 742 10.79 -25.55 -5.88
C PRO A 742 10.33 -26.95 -6.35
N PHE A 743 9.07 -27.07 -6.73
CA PHE A 743 8.38 -28.24 -7.29
C PHE A 743 7.55 -27.79 -8.50
N PRO A 744 7.14 -28.70 -9.41
CA PRO A 744 6.36 -28.32 -10.58
C PRO A 744 5.04 -27.62 -10.23
N LYS A 745 4.76 -26.48 -10.89
CA LYS A 745 3.58 -25.64 -10.60
C LYS A 745 2.26 -26.46 -10.63
N PRO A 746 1.37 -26.29 -9.63
CA PRO A 746 0.03 -26.90 -9.64
C PRO A 746 -0.88 -26.25 -10.70
N HIS A 747 -1.88 -27.00 -11.15
CA HIS A 747 -2.97 -26.54 -12.02
C HIS A 747 -3.95 -25.63 -11.26
N ALA A 748 -4.24 -25.93 -9.98
CA ALA A 748 -4.99 -25.06 -9.09
C ALA A 748 -4.62 -25.32 -7.61
N GLU A 749 -4.93 -24.35 -6.75
CA GLU A 749 -4.60 -24.37 -5.33
C GLU A 749 -5.87 -24.22 -4.50
N VAL A 750 -5.95 -24.92 -3.36
CA VAL A 750 -7.20 -25.04 -2.59
C VAL A 750 -6.93 -24.90 -1.09
N PRO A 751 -7.46 -23.86 -0.41
CA PRO A 751 -7.48 -23.78 1.05
C PRO A 751 -8.27 -24.96 1.63
N ILE A 752 -7.67 -25.64 2.61
CA ILE A 752 -8.30 -26.70 3.42
C ILE A 752 -8.09 -26.32 4.88
N ILE A 753 -8.97 -25.47 5.40
CA ILE A 753 -8.97 -25.08 6.82
C ILE A 753 -9.71 -26.17 7.59
N LEU A 754 -8.97 -26.91 8.40
CA LEU A 754 -9.49 -27.84 9.39
C LEU A 754 -9.81 -27.03 10.65
N GLY A 755 -11.01 -27.19 11.20
CA GLY A 755 -11.50 -26.42 12.35
C GLY A 755 -12.70 -27.08 12.99
N GLU A 756 -13.29 -26.53 14.04
CA GLU A 756 -14.33 -27.19 14.85
C GLU A 756 -15.69 -26.49 14.83
N TRP A 757 -16.72 -27.23 15.21
CA TRP A 757 -18.05 -26.70 15.47
C TRP A 757 -18.64 -27.21 16.79
N TRP A 758 -19.00 -26.26 17.66
CA TRP A 758 -19.92 -26.48 18.78
C TRP A 758 -21.33 -26.01 18.41
N LYS A 759 -22.38 -26.65 18.91
CA LYS A 759 -23.75 -26.10 18.94
C LYS A 759 -23.86 -24.92 19.93
N LYS A 760 -23.01 -24.89 20.96
CA LYS A 760 -22.97 -23.83 21.99
C LYS A 760 -22.31 -22.53 21.49
N ASP A 761 -22.50 -21.45 22.24
CA ASP A 761 -21.79 -20.17 22.05
C ASP A 761 -20.35 -20.31 22.55
N VAL A 762 -19.37 -20.27 21.63
CA VAL A 762 -17.94 -20.47 21.94
C VAL A 762 -17.39 -19.41 22.89
N MET A 763 -17.99 -18.21 22.92
CA MET A 763 -17.59 -17.14 23.84
C MET A 763 -18.06 -17.36 25.28
N LYS A 764 -18.80 -18.45 25.57
CA LYS A 764 -19.24 -18.83 26.93
C LYS A 764 -18.49 -20.03 27.51
N ILE A 765 -17.97 -20.92 26.66
CA ILE A 765 -17.24 -22.12 27.06
C ILE A 765 -16.10 -21.82 28.07
N PRO A 766 -15.22 -20.80 27.88
CA PRO A 766 -14.18 -20.50 28.87
C PRO A 766 -14.75 -20.04 30.21
N GLY A 767 -15.81 -19.23 30.22
CA GLY A 767 -16.45 -18.78 31.46
C GLY A 767 -17.06 -19.95 32.24
N GLU A 768 -17.73 -20.87 31.56
CA GLU A 768 -18.34 -22.04 32.18
C GLU A 768 -17.32 -23.06 32.68
N ALA A 769 -16.25 -23.32 31.93
CA ALA A 769 -15.18 -24.22 32.35
C ALA A 769 -14.34 -23.60 33.49
N ASN A 770 -14.19 -22.26 33.54
CA ASN A 770 -13.59 -21.57 34.69
C ASN A 770 -14.48 -21.65 35.94
N ILE A 771 -15.80 -21.42 35.80
CA ILE A 771 -16.79 -21.52 36.90
C ILE A 771 -16.90 -22.96 37.45
N THR A 772 -16.74 -23.98 36.61
CA THR A 772 -16.83 -25.39 37.02
C THR A 772 -15.48 -26.02 37.33
N GLY A 773 -14.38 -25.40 36.92
CA GLY A 773 -13.02 -25.96 36.94
C GLY A 773 -12.82 -27.25 36.14
N GLY A 774 -13.82 -27.70 35.37
CA GLY A 774 -13.70 -28.87 34.52
C GLY A 774 -12.94 -28.59 33.23
N GLU A 775 -12.79 -29.62 32.42
CA GLU A 775 -12.39 -29.45 31.02
C GLU A 775 -13.43 -28.60 30.26
N PRO A 776 -13.02 -27.85 29.23
CA PRO A 776 -13.94 -27.29 28.26
C PRO A 776 -14.82 -28.37 27.64
N ILE A 777 -16.02 -28.01 27.16
CA ILE A 777 -16.82 -28.96 26.39
C ILE A 777 -16.17 -29.23 25.03
N LEU A 778 -16.06 -30.50 24.67
CA LEU A 778 -15.59 -30.94 23.35
C LEU A 778 -16.51 -30.42 22.23
N SER A 779 -15.97 -30.35 21.01
CA SER A 779 -16.72 -30.00 19.81
C SER A 779 -17.80 -31.03 19.47
N ASP A 780 -18.85 -30.57 18.78
CA ASP A 780 -19.91 -31.44 18.26
C ASP A 780 -19.53 -32.11 16.92
N ALA A 781 -18.53 -31.56 16.23
CA ALA A 781 -17.89 -32.11 15.04
C ALA A 781 -16.64 -31.30 14.64
N TYR A 782 -15.61 -31.98 14.14
CA TYR A 782 -14.65 -31.37 13.22
C TYR A 782 -15.32 -30.90 11.92
N THR A 783 -14.67 -29.95 11.25
CA THR A 783 -15.11 -29.33 10.01
C THR A 783 -13.95 -29.13 9.03
N MET A 784 -14.25 -29.19 7.74
CA MET A 784 -13.33 -28.87 6.64
C MET A 784 -13.93 -27.70 5.86
N ASN A 785 -13.20 -26.59 5.77
CA ASN A 785 -13.71 -25.29 5.31
C ASN A 785 -15.04 -24.92 6.00
N GLY A 786 -15.09 -25.11 7.33
CA GLY A 786 -16.25 -24.79 8.16
C GLY A 786 -17.48 -25.66 7.93
N GLN A 787 -17.38 -26.80 7.24
CA GLN A 787 -18.48 -27.77 7.04
C GLN A 787 -18.15 -29.14 7.67
N PRO A 788 -19.03 -29.74 8.49
CA PRO A 788 -18.80 -31.09 9.05
C PRO A 788 -18.63 -32.19 8.00
N GLY A 789 -19.39 -32.13 6.91
CA GLY A 789 -19.23 -33.01 5.73
C GLY A 789 -20.38 -33.96 5.44
N TYR A 790 -20.10 -34.96 4.59
CA TYR A 790 -21.10 -35.88 4.02
C TYR A 790 -21.71 -36.83 5.05
N LEU A 791 -20.95 -37.17 6.09
CA LEU A 791 -21.32 -38.11 7.15
C LEU A 791 -22.46 -37.59 8.06
N TYR A 792 -22.78 -36.29 8.00
CA TYR A 792 -23.76 -35.64 8.85
C TYR A 792 -25.05 -35.32 8.06
N PRO A 793 -26.23 -35.88 8.39
CA PRO A 793 -27.45 -35.72 7.59
C PRO A 793 -27.79 -34.28 7.21
N CYS A 794 -27.82 -33.37 8.18
CA CYS A 794 -28.12 -31.94 7.98
C CYS A 794 -26.94 -31.09 7.45
N SER A 795 -25.80 -31.70 7.09
CA SER A 795 -24.67 -30.99 6.47
C SER A 795 -24.17 -31.67 5.18
N LYS A 796 -24.70 -32.86 4.86
CA LYS A 796 -24.44 -33.63 3.64
C LYS A 796 -24.63 -32.84 2.34
N GLN A 797 -25.64 -31.97 2.26
CA GLN A 797 -25.85 -31.07 1.13
C GLN A 797 -24.76 -29.98 1.03
N GLY A 798 -24.31 -29.45 2.17
CA GLY A 798 -23.29 -28.39 2.30
C GLY A 798 -21.84 -28.88 2.26
N THR A 799 -21.59 -30.20 2.20
CA THR A 799 -20.26 -30.81 2.06
C THR A 799 -19.39 -30.07 1.03
N PHE A 800 -18.17 -29.68 1.39
CA PHE A 800 -17.21 -29.06 0.48
C PHE A 800 -16.85 -30.01 -0.68
N LYS A 801 -16.79 -29.49 -1.92
CA LYS A 801 -16.54 -30.29 -3.14
C LYS A 801 -15.46 -29.65 -4.02
N MET A 802 -14.24 -30.13 -3.90
CA MET A 802 -13.12 -29.77 -4.77
C MET A 802 -13.29 -30.44 -6.14
N LYS A 803 -13.22 -29.69 -7.23
CA LYS A 803 -13.32 -30.22 -8.60
C LYS A 803 -11.92 -30.37 -9.21
N VAL A 804 -11.62 -31.54 -9.77
CA VAL A 804 -10.33 -31.86 -10.39
C VAL A 804 -10.47 -32.39 -11.81
N GLU A 805 -9.40 -32.33 -12.59
CA GLU A 805 -9.27 -32.89 -13.94
C GLU A 805 -8.24 -34.01 -13.94
N HIS A 806 -8.48 -35.06 -14.71
CA HIS A 806 -7.59 -36.22 -14.76
C HIS A 806 -6.19 -35.84 -15.29
N GLY A 807 -5.15 -36.37 -14.63
CA GLY A 807 -3.75 -36.07 -14.94
C GLY A 807 -3.27 -34.67 -14.52
N ARG A 808 -4.07 -33.88 -13.81
CA ARG A 808 -3.64 -32.57 -13.26
C ARG A 808 -3.14 -32.71 -11.82
N ARG A 809 -2.21 -31.84 -11.42
CA ARG A 809 -1.73 -31.71 -10.03
C ARG A 809 -2.33 -30.50 -9.35
N TYR A 810 -2.69 -30.62 -8.08
CA TYR A 810 -3.29 -29.57 -7.25
C TYR A 810 -2.42 -29.34 -6.02
N LEU A 811 -2.41 -28.12 -5.48
CA LEU A 811 -1.72 -27.80 -4.23
C LEU A 811 -2.75 -27.51 -3.15
N LEU A 812 -2.85 -28.40 -2.17
CA LEU A 812 -3.70 -28.24 -1.01
C LEU A 812 -2.96 -27.36 0.00
N ARG A 813 -3.64 -26.32 0.45
CA ARG A 813 -3.13 -25.30 1.38
C ARG A 813 -3.80 -25.54 2.72
N ILE A 814 -3.25 -26.47 3.48
CA ILE A 814 -3.89 -27.09 4.63
C ILE A 814 -3.51 -26.31 5.89
N ILE A 815 -4.49 -26.01 6.74
CA ILE A 815 -4.30 -25.34 8.03
C ILE A 815 -5.01 -26.14 9.11
N ASN A 816 -4.36 -26.37 10.24
CA ASN A 816 -5.04 -26.84 11.44
C ASN A 816 -5.41 -25.65 12.35
N ALA A 817 -6.67 -25.21 12.27
CA ALA A 817 -7.25 -24.13 13.05
C ALA A 817 -8.18 -24.63 14.18
N VAL A 818 -8.05 -25.91 14.57
CA VAL A 818 -8.72 -26.45 15.77
C VAL A 818 -8.09 -25.90 17.05
N MET A 819 -8.77 -26.13 18.18
CA MET A 819 -8.44 -25.51 19.46
C MET A 819 -7.39 -26.26 20.27
N ASP A 820 -7.13 -27.54 19.97
CA ASP A 820 -6.51 -28.50 20.91
C ASP A 820 -5.71 -29.63 20.20
N GLU A 821 -6.40 -30.42 19.38
CA GLU A 821 -5.90 -31.70 18.86
C GLU A 821 -5.05 -31.60 17.57
N ASP A 822 -4.01 -32.42 17.47
CA ASP A 822 -3.35 -32.68 16.18
C ASP A 822 -4.29 -33.46 15.25
N LEU A 823 -4.13 -33.33 13.93
CA LEU A 823 -5.00 -34.02 12.95
C LEU A 823 -4.21 -34.88 11.96
N PHE A 824 -4.71 -36.10 11.70
CA PHE A 824 -4.40 -36.86 10.51
C PHE A 824 -5.34 -36.46 9.36
N PHE A 825 -4.79 -36.21 8.16
CA PHE A 825 -5.55 -35.97 6.92
C PHE A 825 -5.10 -36.92 5.81
N SER A 826 -6.04 -37.37 4.96
CA SER A 826 -5.78 -38.25 3.80
C SER A 826 -6.88 -38.17 2.74
N ILE A 827 -6.61 -38.68 1.53
CA ILE A 827 -7.48 -38.62 0.35
C ILE A 827 -7.58 -40.02 -0.29
N ALA A 828 -8.80 -40.49 -0.54
CA ALA A 828 -9.04 -41.87 -0.96
C ALA A 828 -8.34 -42.22 -2.28
N GLN A 829 -7.50 -43.26 -2.27
CA GLN A 829 -6.69 -43.73 -3.41
C GLN A 829 -5.65 -42.73 -3.98
N HIS A 830 -5.44 -41.57 -3.36
CA HIS A 830 -4.46 -40.58 -3.86
C HIS A 830 -3.28 -40.44 -2.90
N LYS A 831 -2.05 -40.48 -3.42
CA LYS A 831 -0.86 -40.09 -2.67
C LYS A 831 -0.74 -38.57 -2.58
N MET A 832 -0.13 -38.13 -1.50
CA MET A 832 0.14 -36.72 -1.20
C MET A 832 1.65 -36.49 -1.14
N THR A 833 2.12 -35.34 -1.60
CA THR A 833 3.54 -34.94 -1.45
C THR A 833 3.61 -33.59 -0.76
N LEU A 834 4.00 -33.58 0.51
CA LEU A 834 4.25 -32.35 1.25
C LEU A 834 5.49 -31.65 0.69
N VAL A 835 5.41 -30.33 0.57
CA VAL A 835 6.43 -29.47 -0.05
C VAL A 835 6.63 -28.13 0.67
N GLY A 836 5.87 -27.86 1.74
CA GLY A 836 6.02 -26.66 2.58
C GLY A 836 5.29 -26.80 3.91
N THR A 837 5.77 -26.05 4.90
CA THR A 837 5.29 -26.00 6.28
C THR A 837 5.43 -24.56 6.80
N ASP A 838 4.43 -24.01 7.49
CA ASP A 838 4.55 -22.76 8.27
C ASP A 838 5.17 -21.56 7.52
N GLY A 839 4.82 -21.42 6.24
CA GLY A 839 5.39 -20.37 5.39
C GLY A 839 6.87 -20.59 5.05
N SER A 840 7.33 -21.84 4.95
CA SER A 840 8.66 -22.20 4.42
C SER A 840 8.61 -23.47 3.57
N TYR A 841 9.42 -23.54 2.50
CA TYR A 841 9.50 -24.74 1.66
C TYR A 841 10.37 -25.84 2.26
N THR A 842 9.90 -27.08 2.12
CA THR A 842 10.58 -28.29 2.56
C THR A 842 11.18 -29.05 1.38
N LYS A 843 11.97 -30.09 1.66
CA LYS A 843 12.23 -31.16 0.69
C LYS A 843 10.94 -31.97 0.48
N PRO A 844 10.63 -32.43 -0.76
CA PRO A 844 9.40 -33.17 -1.03
C PRO A 844 9.28 -34.48 -0.23
N LEU A 845 8.16 -34.67 0.47
CA LEU A 845 7.86 -35.85 1.28
C LEU A 845 6.57 -36.51 0.80
N THR A 846 6.68 -37.59 0.02
CA THR A 846 5.53 -38.36 -0.49
C THR A 846 5.02 -39.36 0.54
N THR A 847 3.71 -39.33 0.81
CA THR A 847 3.04 -40.06 1.88
C THR A 847 1.56 -40.33 1.53
N ASP A 848 0.93 -41.27 2.25
CA ASP A 848 -0.50 -41.59 2.12
C ASP A 848 -1.38 -40.80 3.12
N TYR A 849 -0.77 -40.17 4.12
CA TYR A 849 -1.40 -39.30 5.12
C TYR A 849 -0.44 -38.19 5.55
N ILE A 850 -0.97 -37.04 5.99
CA ILE A 850 -0.19 -36.04 6.75
C ILE A 850 -0.61 -36.04 8.21
N MET A 851 0.23 -35.46 9.05
CA MET A 851 0.03 -35.20 10.48
C MET A 851 0.25 -33.69 10.69
N ILE A 852 -0.74 -32.95 11.19
CA ILE A 852 -0.69 -31.48 11.28
C ILE A 852 -1.18 -30.96 12.64
N THR A 853 -0.36 -30.15 13.29
CA THR A 853 -0.53 -29.67 14.67
C THR A 853 -1.29 -28.33 14.74
N PRO A 854 -2.07 -28.00 15.79
CA PRO A 854 -2.81 -26.73 15.87
C PRO A 854 -1.92 -25.51 15.68
N GLY A 855 -2.36 -24.59 14.81
CA GLY A 855 -1.59 -23.41 14.40
C GLY A 855 -0.52 -23.68 13.34
N GLN A 856 -0.21 -24.94 13.00
CA GLN A 856 0.61 -25.26 11.84
C GLN A 856 -0.16 -25.18 10.53
N THR A 857 0.61 -25.00 9.45
CA THR A 857 0.13 -25.01 8.07
C THR A 857 1.00 -25.93 7.20
N MET A 858 0.42 -26.53 6.16
CA MET A 858 1.12 -27.46 5.27
C MET A 858 0.70 -27.31 3.82
N ASP A 859 1.68 -27.34 2.91
CA ASP A 859 1.49 -27.29 1.47
C ASP A 859 1.69 -28.68 0.87
N VAL A 860 0.65 -29.22 0.23
CA VAL A 860 0.62 -30.63 -0.19
C VAL A 860 0.18 -30.77 -1.64
N LEU A 861 1.08 -31.30 -2.48
CA LEU A 861 0.76 -31.68 -3.86
C LEU A 861 -0.09 -32.96 -3.90
N LEU A 862 -1.17 -32.89 -4.67
CA LEU A 862 -2.11 -33.97 -4.97
C LEU A 862 -2.12 -34.19 -6.48
N GLU A 863 -1.86 -35.41 -6.96
CA GLU A 863 -2.00 -35.75 -8.38
C GLU A 863 -3.33 -36.46 -8.65
N ALA A 864 -4.18 -35.88 -9.50
CA ALA A 864 -5.47 -36.42 -9.87
C ALA A 864 -5.34 -37.51 -10.96
N ASN A 865 -4.65 -38.60 -10.63
CA ASN A 865 -4.33 -39.72 -11.52
C ASN A 865 -5.21 -40.97 -11.32
N GLN A 866 -6.31 -40.83 -10.58
CA GLN A 866 -7.27 -41.92 -10.35
C GLN A 866 -8.45 -41.83 -11.34
N PRO A 867 -9.13 -42.96 -11.66
CA PRO A 867 -10.23 -42.97 -12.63
C PRO A 867 -11.31 -41.90 -12.35
N PRO A 868 -11.88 -41.24 -13.38
CA PRO A 868 -12.82 -40.13 -13.16
C PRO A 868 -14.06 -40.52 -12.34
N SER A 869 -14.07 -40.13 -11.06
CA SER A 869 -15.09 -40.53 -10.08
C SER A 869 -15.21 -39.51 -8.93
N LEU A 870 -15.81 -39.92 -7.81
CA LEU A 870 -15.86 -39.21 -6.54
C LEU A 870 -15.01 -39.91 -5.48
N TYR A 871 -14.20 -39.13 -4.76
CA TYR A 871 -13.31 -39.61 -3.70
C TYR A 871 -13.49 -38.74 -2.45
N PHE A 872 -13.43 -39.30 -1.25
CA PHE A 872 -13.42 -38.50 -0.01
C PHE A 872 -12.00 -38.00 0.31
N MET A 873 -11.95 -36.76 0.77
CA MET A 873 -10.88 -36.21 1.61
C MET A 873 -11.41 -36.23 3.04
N ALA A 874 -10.63 -36.70 4.01
CA ALA A 874 -11.08 -36.80 5.40
C ALA A 874 -9.99 -36.44 6.40
N ALA A 875 -10.41 -35.94 7.57
CA ALA A 875 -9.53 -35.67 8.71
C ALA A 875 -10.15 -36.14 10.03
N ARG A 876 -9.30 -36.59 10.95
CA ARG A 876 -9.62 -36.92 12.36
C ARG A 876 -8.42 -36.61 13.26
N SER A 877 -8.67 -36.57 14.57
CA SER A 877 -7.67 -36.45 15.62
C SER A 877 -6.53 -37.48 15.53
N TYR A 878 -5.31 -36.99 15.75
CA TYR A 878 -4.28 -37.74 16.47
C TYR A 878 -4.33 -37.26 17.92
N SER A 879 -4.76 -38.12 18.83
CA SER A 879 -4.74 -37.84 20.26
C SER A 879 -3.77 -38.78 20.94
N SER A 880 -2.82 -38.24 21.70
CA SER A 880 -1.95 -39.03 22.57
C SER A 880 -2.23 -38.82 24.05
N ALA A 881 -3.20 -37.95 24.37
CA ALA A 881 -3.61 -37.58 25.72
C ALA A 881 -3.80 -38.78 26.64
N PHE A 882 -3.36 -38.61 27.88
CA PHE A 882 -3.75 -39.48 28.98
C PHE A 882 -4.39 -38.61 30.06
N GLY A 883 -5.65 -38.90 30.38
CA GLY A 883 -6.45 -38.17 31.37
C GLY A 883 -7.37 -37.07 30.83
N ALA A 884 -7.24 -36.69 29.56
CA ALA A 884 -8.10 -35.68 28.91
C ALA A 884 -8.99 -36.29 27.80
N GLY A 885 -10.12 -35.64 27.52
CA GLY A 885 -11.04 -36.02 26.43
C GLY A 885 -10.73 -35.35 25.08
N TYR A 886 -11.09 -36.00 23.97
CA TYR A 886 -10.86 -35.50 22.61
C TYR A 886 -12.08 -35.70 21.69
N ASP A 887 -12.24 -34.86 20.66
CA ASP A 887 -13.26 -35.07 19.61
C ASP A 887 -12.82 -36.25 18.72
N ASN A 888 -13.61 -37.33 18.74
CA ASN A 888 -13.35 -38.56 17.97
C ASN A 888 -14.22 -38.66 16.69
N THR A 889 -14.77 -37.52 16.22
CA THR A 889 -15.50 -37.47 14.96
C THR A 889 -14.54 -37.49 13.75
N THR A 890 -15.10 -37.48 12.55
CA THR A 890 -14.32 -37.39 11.30
C THR A 890 -15.01 -36.41 10.36
N THR A 891 -14.29 -35.38 9.93
CA THR A 891 -14.81 -34.45 8.92
C THR A 891 -14.50 -34.96 7.51
N SER A 892 -15.35 -34.60 6.54
CA SER A 892 -15.26 -35.12 5.17
C SER A 892 -15.63 -34.08 4.10
N ALA A 893 -14.86 -34.09 3.01
CA ALA A 893 -15.12 -33.34 1.78
C ALA A 893 -14.94 -34.26 0.56
N ILE A 894 -15.42 -33.83 -0.61
CA ILE A 894 -15.40 -34.66 -1.83
C ILE A 894 -14.45 -34.05 -2.87
N LEU A 895 -13.48 -34.85 -3.30
CA LEU A 895 -12.73 -34.65 -4.53
C LEU A 895 -13.58 -35.22 -5.70
N ARG A 896 -13.93 -34.38 -6.67
CA ARG A 896 -14.81 -34.71 -7.80
C ARG A 896 -14.10 -34.50 -9.13
N TYR A 897 -13.97 -35.54 -9.93
CA TYR A 897 -13.41 -35.42 -11.28
C TYR A 897 -14.40 -34.74 -12.25
N ARG A 898 -13.86 -33.96 -13.20
CA ARG A 898 -14.56 -33.35 -14.34
C ARG A 898 -14.61 -34.34 -15.52
N ALA A 899 -15.63 -35.16 -15.56
CA ALA A 899 -15.99 -35.99 -16.72
C ALA A 899 -17.49 -36.30 -16.68
N SER A 900 -18.03 -36.83 -17.78
CA SER A 900 -19.37 -37.42 -17.82
C SER A 900 -19.28 -38.87 -17.33
N TYR A 901 -19.76 -39.10 -16.11
CA TYR A 901 -19.94 -40.41 -15.49
C TYR A 901 -21.15 -40.34 -14.56
N ASP A 902 -21.85 -41.46 -14.41
CA ASP A 902 -22.88 -41.59 -13.38
C ASP A 902 -22.19 -41.57 -12.00
N PRO A 903 -22.51 -40.60 -11.12
CA PRO A 903 -21.82 -40.47 -9.84
C PRO A 903 -22.16 -41.67 -8.94
N PRO A 904 -21.16 -42.38 -8.38
CA PRO A 904 -21.42 -43.56 -7.57
C PRO A 904 -22.25 -43.21 -6.31
N PRO A 905 -23.09 -44.13 -5.80
CA PRO A 905 -23.96 -43.88 -4.64
C PRO A 905 -23.22 -43.37 -3.39
N SER A 906 -21.96 -43.82 -3.22
CA SER A 906 -21.00 -43.24 -2.28
C SER A 906 -19.63 -43.07 -2.95
N PRO A 907 -18.92 -41.95 -2.71
CA PRO A 907 -17.48 -41.86 -2.93
C PRO A 907 -16.69 -42.88 -2.08
N LEU A 908 -15.46 -43.20 -2.51
CA LEU A 908 -14.51 -44.04 -1.74
C LEU A 908 -13.88 -43.25 -0.58
N PHE A 909 -13.57 -43.92 0.54
CA PHE A 909 -13.02 -43.31 1.77
C PHE A 909 -11.50 -43.59 1.94
N PRO A 910 -10.70 -42.63 2.47
CA PRO A 910 -9.27 -42.84 2.72
C PRO A 910 -8.98 -43.77 3.91
N SER A 911 -7.79 -44.39 3.89
CA SER A 911 -7.25 -45.09 5.05
C SER A 911 -6.43 -44.13 5.91
N LEU A 912 -7.01 -43.65 7.01
CA LEU A 912 -6.34 -42.80 8.00
C LEU A 912 -5.62 -43.66 9.06
N PRO A 913 -4.44 -43.26 9.55
CA PRO A 913 -3.83 -43.91 10.72
C PRO A 913 -4.76 -43.91 11.94
N PRO A 914 -4.72 -44.93 12.82
CA PRO A 914 -5.45 -44.89 14.10
C PRO A 914 -5.07 -43.66 14.92
N TYR A 915 -6.05 -43.06 15.62
CA TYR A 915 -5.89 -41.79 16.33
C TYR A 915 -4.72 -41.79 17.34
N ASN A 916 -4.41 -42.94 17.93
CA ASN A 916 -3.35 -43.12 18.93
C ASN A 916 -2.00 -43.61 18.34
N LYS A 917 -1.82 -43.64 17.00
CA LYS A 917 -0.62 -44.23 16.39
C LYS A 917 0.56 -43.25 16.39
N THR A 918 1.21 -43.07 17.55
CA THR A 918 2.36 -42.16 17.74
C THR A 918 3.48 -42.39 16.74
N GLN A 919 3.76 -43.64 16.36
CA GLN A 919 4.75 -43.96 15.33
C GLN A 919 4.42 -43.33 13.96
N ALA A 920 3.14 -43.18 13.59
CA ALA A 920 2.74 -42.55 12.33
C ALA A 920 3.01 -41.04 12.36
N SER A 921 2.60 -40.38 13.45
CA SER A 921 2.92 -38.98 13.74
C SER A 921 4.44 -38.74 13.68
N THR A 922 5.23 -39.43 14.49
CA THR A 922 6.68 -39.16 14.58
C THR A 922 7.46 -39.59 13.34
N SER A 923 7.01 -40.59 12.58
CA SER A 923 7.67 -40.94 11.30
C SER A 923 7.47 -39.85 10.24
N PHE A 924 6.30 -39.21 10.22
CA PHE A 924 6.03 -38.07 9.34
C PHE A 924 6.87 -36.85 9.74
N THR A 925 6.85 -36.45 11.02
CA THR A 925 7.64 -35.31 11.51
C THR A 925 9.15 -35.54 11.35
N ASN A 926 9.65 -36.76 11.55
CA ASN A 926 11.05 -37.12 11.26
C ASN A 926 11.43 -37.00 9.77
N GLY A 927 10.46 -36.94 8.86
CA GLY A 927 10.69 -36.73 7.42
C GLY A 927 10.84 -35.26 7.02
N LEU A 928 10.42 -34.30 7.86
CA LEU A 928 10.43 -32.87 7.52
C LEU A 928 11.86 -32.31 7.50
N ARG A 929 12.23 -31.65 6.39
CA ARG A 929 13.53 -31.01 6.17
C ARG A 929 13.33 -29.70 5.43
N SER A 930 14.02 -28.63 5.82
CA SER A 930 14.06 -27.42 4.99
C SER A 930 14.63 -27.74 3.62
N LEU A 931 14.14 -27.05 2.59
CA LEU A 931 14.61 -27.26 1.21
C LEU A 931 16.14 -27.15 1.08
N GLY A 932 16.76 -26.20 1.81
CA GLY A 932 18.21 -26.10 1.94
C GLY A 932 18.94 -25.72 0.64
N SER A 933 18.24 -25.09 -0.31
CA SER A 933 18.84 -24.66 -1.58
C SER A 933 19.58 -23.32 -1.44
N LYS A 934 20.20 -22.85 -2.53
CA LYS A 934 20.84 -21.54 -2.60
C LYS A 934 19.82 -20.38 -2.48
N GLU A 935 18.59 -20.63 -2.92
CA GLU A 935 17.45 -19.70 -2.96
C GLU A 935 16.66 -19.72 -1.63
N HIS A 936 16.55 -20.91 -1.02
CA HIS A 936 15.93 -21.13 0.30
C HIS A 936 16.94 -21.77 1.28
N PRO A 937 18.01 -21.03 1.68
CA PRO A 937 19.09 -21.56 2.50
C PRO A 937 18.69 -21.66 3.98
N ALA A 938 18.85 -22.84 4.57
CA ALA A 938 18.70 -23.06 6.01
C ALA A 938 19.82 -22.34 6.79
N LYS A 939 19.52 -21.16 7.34
CA LYS A 939 20.50 -20.29 8.03
C LYS A 939 20.59 -20.58 9.53
N VAL A 940 20.77 -21.87 9.84
CA VAL A 940 20.80 -22.40 11.20
C VAL A 940 21.91 -21.73 12.02
N PRO A 941 21.63 -21.20 13.21
CA PRO A 941 22.67 -20.76 14.14
C PRO A 941 23.53 -21.93 14.60
N LEU A 942 24.75 -22.05 14.07
CA LEU A 942 25.70 -23.12 14.45
C LEU A 942 26.38 -22.85 15.80
N HIS A 943 26.72 -21.58 16.06
CA HIS A 943 27.21 -21.09 17.35
C HIS A 943 26.09 -20.35 18.07
N ILE A 944 26.01 -20.50 19.40
CA ILE A 944 24.91 -19.99 20.23
C ILE A 944 25.44 -18.96 21.22
N ASP A 945 24.79 -17.80 21.26
CA ASP A 945 25.10 -16.70 22.18
C ASP A 945 24.21 -16.75 23.45
N THR A 946 23.10 -17.49 23.42
CA THR A 946 22.15 -17.63 24.54
C THR A 946 21.43 -18.98 24.48
N HIS A 947 21.57 -19.79 25.53
CA HIS A 947 20.80 -21.03 25.71
C HIS A 947 19.64 -20.79 26.68
N LEU A 948 18.48 -21.38 26.36
CA LEU A 948 17.26 -21.35 27.16
C LEU A 948 16.66 -22.76 27.25
N PHE A 949 16.02 -23.07 28.36
CA PHE A 949 15.35 -24.34 28.59
C PHE A 949 14.02 -24.07 29.28
N PHE A 950 12.91 -24.25 28.58
CA PHE A 950 11.57 -23.98 29.08
C PHE A 950 10.76 -25.29 29.16
N THR A 951 10.20 -25.57 30.34
CA THR A 951 9.28 -26.69 30.55
C THR A 951 7.84 -26.24 30.37
N ILE A 952 7.00 -27.07 29.75
CA ILE A 952 5.57 -26.81 29.50
C ILE A 952 4.77 -27.82 30.32
N SER A 953 3.84 -27.34 31.12
CA SER A 953 3.05 -28.16 32.04
C SER A 953 1.57 -27.84 31.94
N VAL A 954 0.74 -28.88 31.86
CA VAL A 954 -0.66 -28.81 32.31
C VAL A 954 -0.65 -28.91 33.85
N ASN A 955 -1.44 -28.07 34.49
CA ASN A 955 -1.37 -27.76 35.92
C ASN A 955 -2.76 -27.76 36.57
N LEU A 956 -2.80 -27.76 37.90
CA LEU A 956 -4.02 -27.59 38.70
C LEU A 956 -3.92 -26.44 39.71
N LEU A 957 -5.04 -25.75 39.87
CA LEU A 957 -5.26 -24.67 40.82
C LEU A 957 -6.42 -25.01 41.75
N ASN A 958 -6.29 -24.65 43.03
CA ASN A 958 -7.42 -24.76 43.96
C ASN A 958 -8.55 -23.82 43.54
N CYS A 959 -9.80 -24.26 43.73
CA CYS A 959 -10.97 -23.46 43.41
C CYS A 959 -11.43 -22.62 44.61
N THR A 960 -11.87 -21.39 44.33
CA THR A 960 -12.45 -20.49 45.33
C THR A 960 -13.90 -20.91 45.64
N ASP A 961 -14.16 -21.21 46.91
CA ASP A 961 -15.48 -21.38 47.54
C ASP A 961 -16.42 -22.48 46.99
N LYS A 962 -15.99 -23.25 45.99
CA LYS A 962 -16.78 -24.34 45.37
C LYS A 962 -15.90 -25.52 44.95
N SER A 963 -16.45 -26.73 45.04
CA SER A 963 -15.84 -27.94 44.48
C SER A 963 -15.86 -27.90 42.96
N CYS A 964 -14.70 -28.11 42.33
CA CYS A 964 -14.58 -28.15 40.87
C CYS A 964 -14.73 -29.56 40.30
N LYS A 965 -15.04 -29.63 39.00
CA LYS A 965 -15.21 -30.86 38.21
C LYS A 965 -13.91 -31.38 37.60
N GLY A 966 -12.81 -30.62 37.66
CA GLY A 966 -11.51 -31.06 37.20
C GLY A 966 -10.87 -32.10 38.14
N PRO A 967 -9.75 -32.70 37.73
CA PRO A 967 -9.06 -33.72 38.50
C PRO A 967 -8.76 -33.28 39.94
N PHE A 968 -8.92 -34.21 40.88
CA PHE A 968 -8.72 -33.99 42.33
C PHE A 968 -9.57 -32.84 42.93
N GLY A 969 -10.69 -32.45 42.28
CA GLY A 969 -11.59 -31.38 42.73
C GLY A 969 -11.05 -29.96 42.49
N LYS A 970 -9.98 -29.82 41.70
CA LYS A 970 -9.29 -28.57 41.36
C LYS A 970 -9.70 -28.09 39.96
N ARG A 971 -9.25 -26.90 39.53
CA ARG A 971 -9.39 -26.41 38.15
C ARG A 971 -8.10 -26.55 37.35
N PHE A 972 -8.22 -26.76 36.04
CA PHE A 972 -7.10 -26.75 35.11
C PHE A 972 -6.40 -25.39 35.00
N SER A 973 -5.12 -25.45 34.63
CA SER A 973 -4.24 -24.33 34.30
C SER A 973 -3.09 -24.86 33.42
N ALA A 974 -2.24 -23.97 32.93
CA ALA A 974 -0.97 -24.34 32.33
C ALA A 974 0.11 -23.31 32.68
N SER A 975 1.37 -23.72 32.57
CA SER A 975 2.50 -22.86 32.87
C SER A 975 3.72 -23.13 31.99
N MET A 976 4.58 -22.12 31.87
CA MET A 976 5.91 -22.25 31.30
C MET A 976 6.94 -21.97 32.40
N ASN A 977 7.89 -22.89 32.61
CA ASN A 977 8.82 -22.84 33.74
C ASN A 977 8.13 -22.65 35.12
N ASN A 978 6.99 -23.30 35.32
CA ASN A 978 6.15 -23.19 36.53
C ASN A 978 5.63 -21.75 36.79
N ILE A 979 5.49 -20.94 35.73
CA ILE A 979 4.87 -19.61 35.76
C ILE A 979 3.69 -19.58 34.78
N SER A 980 2.49 -19.27 35.27
CA SER A 980 1.32 -18.90 34.48
C SER A 980 1.30 -17.38 34.28
N PHE A 981 0.77 -16.91 33.15
CA PHE A 981 0.67 -15.49 32.86
C PHE A 981 -0.34 -14.81 33.82
N VAL A 982 -0.32 -13.49 33.84
CA VAL A 982 -1.42 -12.66 34.36
C VAL A 982 -1.60 -11.53 33.37
N THR A 983 -2.81 -11.39 32.83
CA THR A 983 -3.14 -10.35 31.85
C THR A 983 -3.09 -8.95 32.51
N PRO A 984 -2.21 -8.04 32.06
CA PRO A 984 -2.02 -6.73 32.70
C PRO A 984 -3.07 -5.70 32.23
N SER A 985 -3.29 -4.64 33.03
CA SER A 985 -4.24 -3.57 32.72
C SER A 985 -3.77 -2.57 31.66
N ILE A 986 -2.46 -2.54 31.36
CA ILE A 986 -1.81 -1.74 30.32
C ILE A 986 -0.99 -2.70 29.48
N ASP A 987 -0.97 -2.53 28.15
CA ASP A 987 -0.20 -3.43 27.30
C ASP A 987 1.32 -3.30 27.54
N VAL A 988 2.01 -4.45 27.60
CA VAL A 988 3.44 -4.53 27.96
C VAL A 988 4.32 -3.65 27.06
N LEU A 989 4.03 -3.61 25.76
CA LEU A 989 4.74 -2.79 24.79
C LEU A 989 4.65 -1.30 25.12
N ARG A 990 3.45 -0.76 25.34
CA ARG A 990 3.23 0.62 25.79
C ARG A 990 3.84 0.88 27.15
N ALA A 991 3.63 -0.02 28.12
CA ALA A 991 4.20 0.14 29.44
C ALA A 991 5.71 0.31 29.37
N TYR A 992 6.37 -0.43 28.49
CA TYR A 992 7.80 -0.29 28.26
C TYR A 992 8.19 0.95 27.44
N TYR A 993 7.54 1.21 26.29
CA TYR A 993 7.88 2.34 25.41
C TYR A 993 7.69 3.70 26.07
N TYR A 994 6.77 3.81 27.04
CA TYR A 994 6.50 5.04 27.79
C TYR A 994 7.02 5.00 29.24
N GLY A 995 7.81 3.99 29.63
CA GLY A 995 8.46 3.93 30.96
C GLY A 995 7.52 3.76 32.15
N ILE A 996 6.36 3.12 31.95
CA ILE A 996 5.33 2.88 32.96
C ILE A 996 5.72 1.69 33.84
N ASN A 997 6.00 1.97 35.11
CA ASN A 997 6.40 0.97 36.10
C ASN A 997 5.21 0.12 36.60
N GLY A 998 5.52 -1.07 37.13
CA GLY A 998 4.54 -1.94 37.82
C GLY A 998 3.70 -2.85 36.90
N VAL A 999 3.85 -2.77 35.58
CA VAL A 999 3.04 -3.56 34.63
C VAL A 999 3.58 -4.97 34.39
N PHE A 1000 4.92 -5.16 34.43
CA PHE A 1000 5.57 -6.46 34.20
C PHE A 1000 6.97 -6.50 34.81
N ASN A 1001 7.53 -7.70 34.99
CA ASN A 1001 8.91 -7.91 35.47
C ASN A 1001 9.80 -8.52 34.38
N ARG A 1002 11.09 -8.16 34.38
CA ARG A 1002 12.10 -8.56 33.36
C ARG A 1002 12.85 -9.85 33.71
N ASP A 1003 12.33 -10.64 34.65
CA ASP A 1003 13.02 -11.71 35.36
C ASP A 1003 12.49 -13.12 35.02
N PHE A 1004 11.92 -13.34 33.84
CA PHE A 1004 11.50 -14.68 33.42
C PHE A 1004 12.71 -15.65 33.37
N PRO A 1005 12.65 -16.82 34.02
CA PRO A 1005 13.81 -17.67 34.25
C PRO A 1005 14.25 -18.41 32.98
N SER A 1006 15.56 -18.36 32.69
CA SER A 1006 16.16 -19.03 31.51
C SER A 1006 16.18 -20.57 31.57
N LYS A 1007 15.85 -21.17 32.72
CA LYS A 1007 15.75 -22.61 32.97
C LYS A 1007 14.61 -22.88 33.97
N PRO A 1008 13.97 -24.06 33.99
CA PRO A 1008 12.94 -24.38 34.98
C PRO A 1008 13.47 -24.19 36.42
N PRO A 1009 12.72 -23.52 37.32
CA PRO A 1009 13.14 -23.30 38.71
C PRO A 1009 13.28 -24.58 39.54
N LYS A 1010 12.56 -25.64 39.18
CA LYS A 1010 12.67 -26.99 39.73
C LYS A 1010 13.06 -27.94 38.60
N SER A 1011 14.07 -28.78 38.81
CA SER A 1011 14.40 -29.88 37.90
C SER A 1011 13.87 -31.19 38.47
N PHE A 1012 13.24 -32.01 37.63
CA PHE A 1012 12.72 -33.34 37.95
C PHE A 1012 12.80 -34.22 36.70
N ASP A 1013 12.40 -35.50 36.79
CA ASP A 1013 12.13 -36.30 35.59
C ASP A 1013 10.81 -35.83 34.99
N TYR A 1014 10.88 -34.98 33.97
CA TYR A 1014 9.73 -34.42 33.29
C TYR A 1014 8.82 -35.48 32.67
N THR A 1015 9.33 -36.68 32.44
CA THR A 1015 8.70 -37.77 31.69
C THR A 1015 8.30 -38.98 32.53
N ALA A 1016 8.43 -38.91 33.86
CA ALA A 1016 7.96 -39.95 34.76
C ALA A 1016 6.42 -40.04 34.76
N ASP A 1017 5.88 -41.27 34.84
CA ASP A 1017 4.42 -41.50 34.90
C ASP A 1017 3.79 -41.11 36.26
N ASN A 1018 4.61 -41.05 37.32
CA ASN A 1018 4.17 -40.67 38.66
C ASN A 1018 4.98 -39.47 39.15
N LEU A 1019 4.33 -38.30 39.24
CA LEU A 1019 4.94 -37.05 39.70
C LEU A 1019 4.30 -36.54 41.00
N PRO A 1020 5.08 -35.89 41.89
CA PRO A 1020 4.57 -35.42 43.18
C PRO A 1020 3.61 -34.24 43.04
N GLU A 1021 2.57 -34.23 43.87
CA GLU A 1021 1.48 -33.23 43.84
C GLU A 1021 1.97 -31.77 43.92
N ASN A 1022 3.13 -31.53 44.54
CA ASN A 1022 3.73 -30.20 44.69
C ASN A 1022 4.34 -29.60 43.39
N LEU A 1023 4.17 -30.28 42.26
CA LEU A 1023 4.43 -29.76 40.91
C LEU A 1023 3.15 -29.29 40.20
N LEU A 1024 1.97 -29.70 40.68
CA LEU A 1024 0.70 -29.38 40.01
C LEU A 1024 0.38 -27.89 40.02
N THR A 1025 0.79 -27.12 41.03
CA THR A 1025 0.40 -25.72 41.19
C THR A 1025 1.52 -24.75 40.74
N PRO A 1026 1.27 -23.90 39.73
CA PRO A 1026 2.23 -22.94 39.22
C PRO A 1026 2.27 -21.65 40.06
N ALA A 1027 3.30 -20.84 39.85
CA ALA A 1027 3.32 -19.45 40.29
C ALA A 1027 2.65 -18.55 39.21
N PHE A 1028 2.26 -17.33 39.58
CA PHE A 1028 1.64 -16.37 38.65
C PHE A 1028 2.51 -15.15 38.43
N GLY A 1029 2.49 -14.60 37.22
CA GLY A 1029 2.89 -13.21 36.98
C GLY A 1029 3.22 -12.83 35.55
N THR A 1030 3.01 -11.57 35.22
CA THR A 1030 3.41 -10.92 33.97
C THR A 1030 4.95 -10.78 33.92
N LYS A 1031 5.65 -11.84 33.50
CA LYS A 1031 7.12 -11.92 33.42
C LYS A 1031 7.60 -12.06 31.98
N VAL A 1032 8.70 -11.40 31.66
CA VAL A 1032 9.29 -11.37 30.31
C VAL A 1032 10.79 -11.67 30.36
N LYS A 1033 11.36 -12.23 29.29
CA LYS A 1033 12.81 -12.45 29.17
C LYS A 1033 13.42 -11.38 28.25
N VAL A 1034 14.49 -10.71 28.68
CA VAL A 1034 15.29 -9.84 27.77
C VAL A 1034 16.30 -10.70 27.00
N LEU A 1035 16.48 -10.43 25.71
CA LEU A 1035 17.54 -10.97 24.85
C LEU A 1035 18.39 -9.83 24.28
N GLU A 1036 19.64 -10.07 23.90
CA GLU A 1036 20.45 -9.04 23.26
C GLU A 1036 20.23 -8.94 21.74
N TYR A 1037 20.45 -7.74 21.18
CA TYR A 1037 20.23 -7.50 19.76
C TYR A 1037 21.18 -8.35 18.91
N ASN A 1038 20.63 -9.01 17.90
CA ASN A 1038 21.33 -9.89 16.97
C ASN A 1038 21.88 -11.20 17.60
N SER A 1039 21.47 -11.56 18.82
CA SER A 1039 21.91 -12.79 19.49
C SER A 1039 21.39 -14.06 18.80
N ARG A 1040 22.19 -15.13 18.82
CA ARG A 1040 21.86 -16.48 18.35
C ARG A 1040 21.35 -17.29 19.53
N VAL A 1041 20.08 -17.69 19.47
CA VAL A 1041 19.38 -18.33 20.57
C VAL A 1041 19.15 -19.81 20.27
N GLU A 1042 19.42 -20.65 21.26
CA GLU A 1042 18.90 -22.00 21.35
C GLU A 1042 17.88 -22.06 22.47
N LEU A 1043 16.73 -22.68 22.20
CA LEU A 1043 15.65 -22.87 23.15
C LEU A 1043 15.19 -24.32 23.11
N ILE A 1044 15.29 -24.99 24.26
CA ILE A 1044 14.71 -26.31 24.48
C ILE A 1044 13.30 -26.15 25.05
N LEU A 1045 12.33 -26.79 24.42
CA LEU A 1045 10.95 -26.90 24.86
C LEU A 1045 10.72 -28.35 25.32
N GLN A 1046 10.38 -28.56 26.59
CA GLN A 1046 10.19 -29.90 27.17
C GLN A 1046 8.74 -30.04 27.65
N GLY A 1047 8.02 -31.02 27.10
CA GLY A 1047 6.73 -31.45 27.63
C GLY A 1047 6.93 -32.17 28.96
N THR A 1048 5.96 -32.03 29.86
CA THR A 1048 6.04 -32.58 31.22
C THR A 1048 4.76 -33.33 31.60
N ASN A 1049 4.91 -34.44 32.33
CA ASN A 1049 3.80 -35.31 32.73
C ASN A 1049 3.04 -34.81 33.99
N VAL A 1050 3.11 -33.52 34.31
CA VAL A 1050 2.74 -32.96 35.62
C VAL A 1050 1.29 -33.23 36.03
N LEU A 1051 0.36 -33.27 35.07
CA LEU A 1051 -1.03 -33.68 35.29
C LEU A 1051 -1.52 -34.60 34.17
N ALA A 1052 -1.46 -34.08 32.94
CA ALA A 1052 -1.78 -34.77 31.71
C ALA A 1052 -0.58 -34.56 30.78
N SER A 1053 -0.22 -35.61 30.04
CA SER A 1053 0.85 -35.56 29.04
C SER A 1053 0.26 -35.84 27.67
N ASP A 1054 0.46 -34.90 26.76
CA ASP A 1054 0.03 -34.93 25.37
C ASP A 1054 0.98 -34.05 24.52
N ASN A 1055 0.73 -33.95 23.23
CA ASN A 1055 1.43 -33.01 22.36
C ASN A 1055 1.06 -31.56 22.72
N HIS A 1056 2.05 -30.66 22.66
CA HIS A 1056 1.88 -29.25 23.03
C HIS A 1056 2.31 -28.33 21.87
N PRO A 1057 1.36 -27.80 21.06
CA PRO A 1057 1.65 -26.85 19.98
C PRO A 1057 2.16 -25.50 20.51
N ILE A 1058 3.42 -25.17 20.25
CA ILE A 1058 4.06 -23.93 20.71
C ILE A 1058 4.31 -22.99 19.53
N HIS A 1059 3.81 -21.76 19.62
CA HIS A 1059 4.01 -20.69 18.63
C HIS A 1059 4.92 -19.57 19.15
N LEU A 1060 5.85 -19.10 18.31
CA LEU A 1060 6.72 -17.95 18.60
C LEU A 1060 6.32 -16.72 17.77
N HIS A 1061 5.71 -15.75 18.43
CA HIS A 1061 5.19 -14.53 17.81
C HIS A 1061 6.28 -13.66 17.18
N GLY A 1062 5.97 -13.10 16.01
CA GLY A 1062 6.89 -12.22 15.28
C GLY A 1062 8.16 -12.88 14.75
N TYR A 1063 8.29 -14.22 14.79
CA TYR A 1063 9.48 -14.98 14.41
C TYR A 1063 9.13 -16.33 13.78
N SER A 1064 10.12 -16.88 13.05
CA SER A 1064 10.21 -18.30 12.69
C SER A 1064 11.52 -18.86 13.24
N PHE A 1065 11.62 -20.17 13.40
CA PHE A 1065 12.75 -20.86 14.02
C PHE A 1065 13.08 -22.18 13.30
N TYR A 1066 14.33 -22.62 13.40
CA TYR A 1066 14.75 -23.95 12.91
C TYR A 1066 14.53 -24.99 14.00
N VAL A 1067 13.76 -26.05 13.71
CA VAL A 1067 13.58 -27.20 14.60
C VAL A 1067 14.77 -28.15 14.40
N VAL A 1068 15.80 -28.00 15.22
CA VAL A 1068 17.09 -28.71 15.04
C VAL A 1068 17.09 -30.12 15.59
N GLY A 1069 16.14 -30.48 16.46
CA GLY A 1069 15.96 -31.85 16.93
C GLY A 1069 14.74 -31.99 17.82
N PHE A 1070 14.30 -33.23 18.00
CA PHE A 1070 13.28 -33.60 18.98
C PHE A 1070 13.55 -35.03 19.48
N GLY A 1071 12.96 -35.39 20.62
CA GLY A 1071 13.15 -36.71 21.22
C GLY A 1071 12.10 -37.04 22.29
N PHE A 1072 12.16 -38.27 22.77
CA PHE A 1072 11.39 -38.75 23.92
C PHE A 1072 12.29 -38.87 25.16
N GLY A 1073 11.68 -38.77 26.34
CA GLY A 1073 12.38 -38.65 27.62
C GLY A 1073 12.74 -37.20 27.96
N ASN A 1074 13.62 -37.05 28.95
CA ASN A 1074 14.23 -35.78 29.31
C ASN A 1074 15.34 -35.41 28.34
N PHE A 1075 15.41 -34.13 27.93
CA PHE A 1075 16.52 -33.63 27.11
C PHE A 1075 17.88 -33.77 27.82
N ASP A 1076 18.82 -34.48 27.18
CA ASP A 1076 20.20 -34.60 27.63
C ASP A 1076 21.12 -33.63 26.84
N PRO A 1077 21.58 -32.52 27.46
CA PRO A 1077 22.40 -31.50 26.78
C PRO A 1077 23.79 -31.97 26.36
N LYS A 1078 24.20 -33.21 26.69
CA LYS A 1078 25.45 -33.83 26.22
C LYS A 1078 25.23 -34.83 25.09
N LYS A 1079 24.08 -35.51 25.04
CA LYS A 1079 23.79 -36.55 24.04
C LYS A 1079 22.95 -36.03 22.87
N ASP A 1080 21.88 -35.30 23.17
CA ASP A 1080 20.86 -34.97 22.16
C ASP A 1080 21.34 -33.93 21.12
N PRO A 1081 22.15 -32.91 21.47
CA PRO A 1081 22.77 -32.03 20.48
C PRO A 1081 23.67 -32.74 19.45
N LEU A 1082 24.19 -33.94 19.76
CA LEU A 1082 24.98 -34.75 18.82
C LEU A 1082 24.11 -35.37 17.71
N ARG A 1083 22.78 -35.37 17.89
CA ARG A 1083 21.80 -35.90 16.94
C ARG A 1083 21.04 -34.79 16.20
N TYR A 1084 21.36 -33.51 16.47
CA TYR A 1084 20.69 -32.38 15.83
C TYR A 1084 20.94 -32.36 14.32
N ASN A 1085 19.88 -32.08 13.57
CA ASN A 1085 20.01 -31.63 12.20
C ASN A 1085 20.44 -30.16 12.20
N LEU A 1086 21.71 -29.92 11.85
CA LEU A 1086 22.28 -28.59 11.65
C LEU A 1086 22.58 -28.28 10.16
N VAL A 1087 22.09 -29.14 9.24
CA VAL A 1087 22.31 -29.03 7.80
C VAL A 1087 21.05 -28.53 7.08
N ASP A 1088 19.92 -29.18 7.32
CA ASP A 1088 18.61 -28.88 6.71
C ASP A 1088 17.40 -29.08 7.67
N PRO A 1089 17.47 -28.65 8.95
CA PRO A 1089 16.31 -28.69 9.85
C PRO A 1089 15.16 -27.83 9.30
N PRO A 1090 13.89 -28.24 9.44
CA PRO A 1090 12.76 -27.45 8.97
C PRO A 1090 12.69 -26.08 9.69
N GLU A 1091 12.32 -25.05 8.93
CA GLU A 1091 12.00 -23.71 9.43
C GLU A 1091 10.48 -23.65 9.65
N GLU A 1092 10.06 -23.45 10.91
CA GLU A 1092 8.66 -23.49 11.35
C GLU A 1092 8.33 -22.25 12.18
N SER A 1093 7.04 -21.98 12.40
CA SER A 1093 6.56 -20.95 13.32
C SER A 1093 5.87 -21.54 14.55
N THR A 1094 5.28 -22.73 14.38
CA THR A 1094 4.51 -23.48 15.37
C THR A 1094 5.01 -24.91 15.36
N VAL A 1095 5.34 -25.48 16.52
CA VAL A 1095 5.84 -26.85 16.63
C VAL A 1095 5.14 -27.62 17.74
N GLY A 1096 4.74 -28.86 17.44
CA GLY A 1096 4.21 -29.79 18.44
C GLY A 1096 5.34 -30.35 19.30
N VAL A 1097 5.42 -29.93 20.57
CA VAL A 1097 6.31 -30.57 21.54
C VAL A 1097 5.70 -31.93 21.92
N PRO A 1098 6.38 -33.06 21.68
CA PRO A 1098 5.74 -34.36 21.78
C PRO A 1098 5.49 -34.76 23.23
N LYS A 1099 4.39 -35.51 23.45
CA LYS A 1099 4.12 -36.24 24.68
C LYS A 1099 5.36 -37.00 25.18
N ASN A 1100 5.62 -36.95 26.48
CA ASN A 1100 6.79 -37.55 27.12
C ASN A 1100 8.12 -37.18 26.41
N GLY A 1101 8.29 -35.94 25.93
CA GLY A 1101 9.42 -35.57 25.08
C GLY A 1101 9.74 -34.08 24.99
N TRP A 1102 10.68 -33.74 24.09
CA TRP A 1102 11.27 -32.42 23.95
C TRP A 1102 11.49 -32.03 22.48
N VAL A 1103 11.59 -30.73 22.22
CA VAL A 1103 11.97 -30.11 20.94
C VAL A 1103 13.04 -29.06 21.19
N ALA A 1104 14.06 -29.02 20.33
CA ALA A 1104 15.09 -27.99 20.33
C ALA A 1104 14.91 -27.08 19.12
N ILE A 1105 14.74 -25.78 19.38
CA ILE A 1105 14.60 -24.76 18.33
C ILE A 1105 15.75 -23.75 18.37
N ARG A 1106 16.20 -23.29 17.20
CA ARG A 1106 17.26 -22.28 17.07
C ARG A 1106 16.81 -21.13 16.18
N PHE A 1107 17.02 -19.91 16.64
CA PHE A 1107 16.72 -18.68 15.89
C PHE A 1107 17.74 -17.59 16.18
N ARG A 1108 17.64 -16.49 15.44
CA ARG A 1108 18.41 -15.26 15.69
C ARG A 1108 17.43 -14.18 16.15
N ALA A 1109 17.69 -13.55 17.28
CA ALA A 1109 16.95 -12.37 17.70
C ALA A 1109 17.41 -11.18 16.85
N ASP A 1110 16.83 -10.99 15.66
CA ASP A 1110 17.14 -9.91 14.72
C ASP A 1110 15.90 -9.07 14.33
N ASN A 1111 14.83 -9.12 15.14
CA ASN A 1111 13.56 -8.44 14.91
C ASN A 1111 13.27 -7.31 15.95
N PRO A 1112 13.81 -6.08 15.79
CA PRO A 1112 13.73 -5.04 16.81
C PRO A 1112 12.48 -4.16 16.69
N GLY A 1113 12.25 -3.33 17.70
CA GLY A 1113 11.28 -2.23 17.68
C GLY A 1113 11.71 -1.01 16.84
N GLU A 1114 10.96 0.08 16.93
CA GLU A 1114 11.00 1.20 15.95
C GLU A 1114 12.07 2.30 16.23
N PHE A 1115 13.00 2.08 17.16
CA PHE A 1115 14.06 3.04 17.50
C PHE A 1115 15.49 2.55 17.17
N ASN A 1116 16.50 3.35 17.52
CA ASN A 1116 17.89 3.21 17.07
C ASN A 1116 18.51 1.82 17.29
N SER A 1117 19.43 1.43 16.40
CA SER A 1117 20.02 0.09 16.31
C SER A 1117 21.11 -0.21 17.35
N LYS A 1118 20.83 0.04 18.63
CA LYS A 1118 21.61 -0.39 19.79
C LYS A 1118 20.64 -0.74 20.94
N PHE A 1119 21.04 -1.69 21.78
CA PHE A 1119 20.25 -2.30 22.87
C PHE A 1119 19.19 -3.34 22.41
N GLY A 1120 18.85 -4.28 23.30
CA GLY A 1120 18.27 -5.60 22.97
C GLY A 1120 16.76 -5.73 22.70
N HIS A 1121 16.26 -6.98 22.73
CA HIS A 1121 14.88 -7.42 22.49
C HIS A 1121 14.22 -7.98 23.77
N PHE A 1122 12.97 -8.39 23.64
CA PHE A 1122 12.32 -9.34 24.54
C PHE A 1122 12.00 -10.68 23.84
N LEU A 1123 11.95 -11.75 24.63
CA LEU A 1123 11.42 -13.07 24.30
C LEU A 1123 10.30 -13.45 25.26
N PHE A 1124 9.25 -14.01 24.69
CA PHE A 1124 8.11 -14.67 25.32
C PHE A 1124 7.54 -15.64 24.27
N ILE A 1125 6.70 -16.60 24.64
CA ILE A 1125 6.23 -17.70 23.77
C ILE A 1125 4.80 -18.06 24.14
N LEU A 1126 3.96 -18.37 23.15
CA LEU A 1126 2.58 -18.81 23.38
C LEU A 1126 2.35 -20.29 23.07
N TRP A 1127 1.34 -20.83 23.75
CA TRP A 1127 0.83 -22.18 23.54
C TRP A 1127 -0.45 -22.08 22.70
N ALA A 1128 -0.45 -22.73 21.54
CA ALA A 1128 -1.40 -22.52 20.46
C ALA A 1128 -2.52 -23.58 20.39
N GLY A 1129 -2.66 -24.43 21.41
CA GLY A 1129 -3.58 -25.57 21.39
C GLY A 1129 -4.02 -26.01 22.78
N PHE A 1130 -4.39 -25.06 23.64
CA PHE A 1130 -5.33 -25.35 24.72
C PHE A 1130 -5.97 -24.04 25.20
N PRO A 1131 -7.26 -24.06 25.54
CA PRO A 1131 -7.94 -22.92 26.14
C PRO A 1131 -7.69 -22.79 27.66
N CYS A 1132 -6.43 -22.68 28.08
CA CYS A 1132 -6.09 -22.37 29.48
C CYS A 1132 -6.39 -20.90 29.84
N PHE A 1133 -7.68 -20.64 30.08
CA PHE A 1133 -8.28 -19.55 30.87
C PHE A 1133 -7.49 -18.24 30.97
N GLU A 1134 -7.38 -17.47 29.87
CA GLU A 1134 -6.91 -16.07 29.86
C GLU A 1134 -5.47 -15.82 30.40
N ASP A 1135 -4.73 -16.90 30.70
CA ASP A 1135 -3.47 -16.92 31.47
C ASP A 1135 -2.28 -17.55 30.68
N SER A 1136 -2.29 -17.48 29.33
CA SER A 1136 -1.17 -17.87 28.48
C SER A 1136 -0.26 -16.66 28.13
N MET A 1137 1.08 -16.87 28.09
CA MET A 1137 2.07 -15.78 28.07
C MET A 1137 2.28 -15.09 26.72
N CYS A 1138 1.52 -14.05 26.40
CA CYS A 1138 1.65 -13.33 25.12
C CYS A 1138 2.96 -12.49 24.98
N VAL A 1139 3.30 -12.07 23.74
CA VAL A 1139 4.70 -11.88 23.31
C VAL A 1139 4.94 -10.64 22.41
N VAL A 1140 5.87 -9.70 22.74
CA VAL A 1140 6.26 -8.60 21.79
C VAL A 1140 7.67 -7.94 21.96
N ASN A 1141 8.35 -7.67 20.83
CA ASN A 1141 9.66 -6.98 20.74
C ASN A 1141 9.69 -5.49 21.19
N ALA A 1142 10.68 -5.10 22.01
CA ALA A 1142 11.02 -3.69 22.30
C ALA A 1142 12.48 -3.49 22.80
N LEU A 1143 13.00 -2.25 22.75
CA LEU A 1143 14.41 -1.82 23.03
C LEU A 1143 14.63 -1.17 24.43
N PRO A 1144 15.58 -1.61 25.27
CA PRO A 1144 15.62 -1.20 26.68
C PRO A 1144 16.32 0.14 26.94
N PHE A 1145 15.59 1.03 27.63
CA PHE A 1145 16.16 2.23 28.26
C PHE A 1145 16.97 1.85 29.52
N ARG A 1146 18.06 2.57 29.78
CA ARG A 1146 18.96 2.35 30.94
C ARG A 1146 18.80 3.47 31.96
N GLU A 1147 18.78 3.10 33.24
CA GLU A 1147 18.76 4.06 34.34
C GLU A 1147 20.09 4.83 34.44
N ALA A 1148 20.01 6.14 34.69
CA ALA A 1148 21.16 7.00 34.95
C ALA A 1148 21.35 7.20 36.47
N SER A 1149 21.69 6.13 37.20
CA SER A 1149 21.65 6.12 38.67
C SER A 1149 22.74 5.29 39.36
N LYS A 1150 24.00 5.35 38.87
CA LYS A 1150 25.23 5.03 39.66
C LYS A 1150 26.53 5.37 38.93
N LEU A 1151 27.08 6.55 39.23
CA LEU A 1151 28.51 6.92 39.29
C LEU A 1151 28.61 8.42 39.62
N GLY A 1152 29.62 8.84 40.38
CA GLY A 1152 29.86 10.27 40.70
C GLY A 1152 29.20 10.77 41.99
N ASN A 1153 29.51 10.16 43.14
CA ASN A 1153 29.32 10.80 44.45
C ASN A 1153 30.70 11.20 45.01
N GLU A 1154 31.37 12.13 44.34
CA GLU A 1154 32.66 12.68 44.72
C GLU A 1154 32.80 14.12 44.18
N HIS A 1155 33.58 14.94 44.87
CA HIS A 1155 33.83 16.37 44.62
C HIS A 1155 34.32 16.65 43.18
N GLY A 1156 34.08 17.79 42.52
CA GLY A 1156 33.55 19.09 42.94
C GLY A 1156 34.29 20.22 42.19
N VAL A 1157 33.85 21.49 42.36
CA VAL A 1157 34.48 22.72 41.78
C VAL A 1157 34.24 22.93 40.26
N LEU A 1158 34.22 24.21 39.86
CA LEU A 1158 34.00 24.78 38.52
C LEU A 1158 32.60 24.58 37.91
N SER A 1159 31.84 25.59 37.44
CA SER A 1159 31.69 27.05 37.67
C SER A 1159 31.01 27.60 36.41
N GLU A 1160 29.94 28.36 36.60
CA GLU A 1160 29.44 29.43 35.73
C GLU A 1160 29.95 29.55 34.27
N LYS A 1161 29.06 29.25 33.31
CA LYS A 1161 28.61 30.21 32.27
C LYS A 1161 27.43 29.64 31.47
N TRP A 1162 26.75 30.54 30.75
CA TRP A 1162 25.54 30.28 29.94
C TRP A 1162 24.28 29.99 30.76
N ARG A 1163 23.60 31.07 31.15
CA ARG A 1163 22.13 31.14 31.13
C ARG A 1163 21.66 31.42 29.70
#